data_AF-A0A8S1K0B3-F1
#
_entry.id   AF-A0A8S1K0B3-F1
#
_cell.length_a   1.000
_cell.length_b   1.000
_cell.length_c   1.000
_cell.angle_alpha   90.00
_cell.angle_beta   90.00
_cell.angle_gamma   90.00
#
_symmetry.space_group_name_H-M   'P 1'
#
loop_
_entity.id
_entity.type
_entity.pdbx_description
1 polymer ?
#
loop_
_entity_poly.entity_id
_entity_poly.type
_entity_poly.pdbx_seq_one_letter_code
_entity_poly.pdbx_strand_id
1 'polypeptide(L)'
;MSDLKSECQEINNWFIKNTFQYEIPHCFTASYKNDKAYLSILSTNIGLVTSRPILQNYRPIKIYHIDGPQQEYTEIFLKNVNQEILFDYVSISRVFDYNVRLQMSWYMLSPKNIKAHTINFHNFLNGGYRNYLIVPLINDQIDYEFMQEFIKQREGLINGECLKDMNLEDQAISDYLYYIPKTQQVNCIYAIIAQPWKQTVDEYFNLIIQNSKFTLEQLKEYYCIDESILNKTIGYFFYEHQFKAKTENINPILQLRSYQNQYNQRDSALAIFKQVTTIQRVQYYTEDQVNSLENKTQNLKIHSCKPKLELNTLSTHIMPTSNLYRYPFTVNQYDNFLMLPTFLLELEQQFIISEFANSIGIEPNLRVQRAISRASYNRDINYELLETLGDSILKFLATLSVSLGPQNTNENILSDQRSQIVNNNFIGKHLFKYQYFGLFYYVRSLGHQTKWFSPVLQNIHSNHIQPEPIKQVSATMLVSFLADIFESLIATVFLDKDSLYDVYKFLLHLRHPVSYYPPTEKYYPHKPIVQQYQFPIMHNYMSFKDLINPVRQLSEVEKQQFQKNQIEYLNYLQREVIEYQFQNRYILYESFRVQGSNMDLDLPLELYYKFLLNSNTPSTRGHQMLELIGDAVLECYIMCNCFNQIIFKFTPTNLYKIKMVLLSNSFLSKIAICYNIMHNFQDPAILQFIETVKLDEKFTYYNGNFVRVPKVLSDTFEALVGAIFMDGGWQPVCKFLKKVYLKFIPFVCTYLNDIDDHVIDRVHQYSASKQGHMDIKSFKQENGQFCYEIRIDGQIVGRFTHEHERVAKEKACESACKKLKI
;
A
#
# COMPACT_ATOMS: atom_id res chain seq x y z
N MET A 1 11.24 32.49 -47.28
CA MET A 1 11.64 31.58 -46.18
C MET A 1 12.90 32.06 -45.46
N SER A 2 13.91 32.59 -46.15
CA SER A 2 15.08 33.24 -45.53
C SER A 2 14.73 34.54 -44.80
N ASP A 3 13.85 35.35 -45.38
CA ASP A 3 13.49 36.67 -44.83
C ASP A 3 12.64 36.54 -43.55
N LEU A 4 11.74 35.55 -43.51
CA LEU A 4 11.01 35.11 -42.31
C LEU A 4 11.91 34.60 -41.18
N LYS A 5 13.11 34.09 -41.50
CA LYS A 5 14.08 33.60 -40.51
C LYS A 5 14.88 34.75 -39.87
N SER A 6 15.11 35.82 -40.63
CA SER A 6 15.83 37.03 -40.20
C SER A 6 14.96 37.88 -39.25
N GLU A 7 13.69 38.09 -39.58
CA GLU A 7 12.74 38.82 -38.71
C GLU A 7 12.46 38.06 -37.41
N CYS A 8 12.42 36.72 -37.44
CA CYS A 8 12.25 35.88 -36.25
C CYS A 8 13.45 35.95 -35.28
N GLN A 9 14.66 36.27 -35.74
CA GLN A 9 15.83 36.38 -34.88
C GLN A 9 15.93 37.73 -34.16
N GLU A 10 15.46 38.82 -34.78
CA GLU A 10 15.40 40.14 -34.13
C GLU A 10 14.26 40.24 -33.09
N ILE A 11 13.11 39.59 -33.32
CA ILE A 11 11.99 39.56 -32.36
C ILE A 11 12.27 38.64 -31.17
N ASN A 12 12.95 37.52 -31.38
CA ASN A 12 13.39 36.61 -30.30
C ASN A 12 14.45 37.29 -29.39
N ASN A 13 15.30 38.14 -29.96
CA ASN A 13 16.26 38.96 -29.20
C ASN A 13 15.60 40.16 -28.47
N TRP A 14 14.47 40.66 -28.98
CA TRP A 14 13.61 41.64 -28.29
C TRP A 14 12.86 41.01 -27.09
N PHE A 15 12.37 39.77 -27.25
CA PHE A 15 11.73 38.95 -26.21
C PHE A 15 12.64 38.61 -25.02
N ILE A 16 13.94 38.43 -25.30
CA ILE A 16 14.98 38.13 -24.29
C ILE A 16 15.32 39.37 -23.44
N LYS A 17 14.97 40.59 -23.88
CA LYS A 17 15.40 41.84 -23.25
C LYS A 17 14.33 42.53 -22.38
N ASN A 18 13.05 42.19 -22.55
CA ASN A 18 11.90 42.87 -21.91
C ASN A 18 11.02 41.90 -21.09
N THR A 19 11.60 41.28 -20.06
CA THR A 19 10.94 40.29 -19.16
C THR A 19 9.80 40.88 -18.31
N PHE A 20 8.66 41.21 -18.91
CA PHE A 20 7.34 41.32 -18.30
C PHE A 20 6.28 41.42 -19.42
N GLN A 21 6.08 40.35 -20.19
CA GLN A 21 4.87 40.10 -20.98
C GLN A 21 5.01 38.71 -21.61
N TYR A 22 4.30 37.74 -21.05
CA TYR A 22 4.34 36.36 -21.52
C TYR A 22 3.33 36.20 -22.67
N GLU A 23 3.79 36.13 -23.92
CA GLU A 23 3.01 35.40 -24.92
C GLU A 23 3.35 33.91 -24.88
N ILE A 24 2.26 33.17 -24.80
CA ILE A 24 2.04 31.75 -25.06
C ILE A 24 3.10 31.13 -26.00
N PRO A 25 3.80 30.05 -25.61
CA PRO A 25 4.86 29.43 -26.42
C PRO A 25 4.37 28.97 -27.80
N HIS A 26 5.23 28.94 -28.81
CA HIS A 26 4.93 28.44 -30.18
C HIS A 26 4.43 26.97 -30.28
N CYS A 27 4.19 26.25 -29.17
CA CYS A 27 3.47 24.97 -29.20
C CYS A 27 1.98 25.11 -29.58
N PHE A 28 1.47 26.34 -29.69
CA PHE A 28 0.07 26.65 -29.99
C PHE A 28 -0.27 26.76 -31.49
N THR A 29 0.69 26.55 -32.41
CA THR A 29 0.41 26.45 -33.85
C THR A 29 0.10 25.03 -34.32
N ALA A 30 0.19 24.04 -33.43
CA ALA A 30 -0.31 22.69 -33.72
C ALA A 30 -1.83 22.68 -33.57
N SER A 31 -2.54 22.25 -34.61
CA SER A 31 -3.98 22.02 -34.57
C SER A 31 -4.32 21.11 -33.40
N TYR A 32 -5.13 21.61 -32.47
CA TYR A 32 -5.73 20.80 -31.41
C TYR A 32 -6.44 19.62 -32.08
N LYS A 33 -5.97 18.39 -31.81
CA LYS A 33 -6.43 17.18 -32.51
C LYS A 33 -7.72 16.58 -31.95
N ASN A 34 -8.18 17.03 -30.78
CA ASN A 34 -9.31 16.45 -30.07
C ASN A 34 -10.43 17.48 -29.89
N ASP A 35 -11.46 17.50 -30.73
CA ASP A 35 -12.58 18.48 -30.59
C ASP A 35 -13.38 18.36 -29.27
N LYS A 36 -13.08 17.36 -28.42
CA LYS A 36 -13.83 17.02 -27.21
C LYS A 36 -12.95 17.05 -25.97
N ALA A 37 -13.44 17.69 -24.92
CA ALA A 37 -12.92 17.59 -23.55
C ALA A 37 -14.05 17.23 -22.58
N TYR A 38 -13.70 16.87 -21.36
CA TYR A 38 -14.65 16.37 -20.37
C TYR A 38 -14.54 17.18 -19.09
N LEU A 39 -15.64 17.76 -18.63
CA LEU A 39 -15.76 18.47 -17.36
C LEU A 39 -16.28 17.52 -16.29
N SER A 40 -15.61 17.48 -15.15
CA SER A 40 -16.09 16.82 -13.94
C SER A 40 -16.09 17.80 -12.76
N ILE A 41 -17.16 17.83 -11.96
CA ILE A 41 -17.38 18.81 -10.91
C ILE A 41 -17.11 18.20 -9.54
N LEU A 42 -16.27 18.84 -8.75
CA LEU A 42 -15.98 18.46 -7.36
C LEU A 42 -17.06 18.96 -6.41
N SER A 43 -17.19 18.30 -5.25
CA SER A 43 -18.12 18.70 -4.19
C SER A 43 -17.89 20.13 -3.68
N THR A 44 -16.66 20.64 -3.83
CA THR A 44 -16.20 22.01 -3.52
C THR A 44 -16.48 23.05 -4.61
N ASN A 45 -17.30 22.71 -5.63
CA ASN A 45 -17.62 23.58 -6.78
C ASN A 45 -16.38 23.97 -7.61
N ILE A 46 -15.37 23.11 -7.65
CA ILE A 46 -14.21 23.23 -8.53
C ILE A 46 -14.40 22.25 -9.70
N GLY A 47 -14.15 22.71 -10.92
CA GLY A 47 -14.21 21.87 -12.12
C GLY A 47 -12.84 21.29 -12.49
N LEU A 48 -12.85 20.04 -12.94
CA LEU A 48 -11.72 19.33 -13.52
C LEU A 48 -12.02 19.07 -14.99
N VAL A 49 -11.22 19.66 -15.86
CA VAL A 49 -11.29 19.49 -17.29
C VAL A 49 -10.23 18.49 -17.71
N THR A 50 -10.62 17.39 -18.34
CA THR A 50 -9.74 16.32 -18.81
C THR A 50 -9.88 16.13 -20.32
N SER A 51 -8.80 15.70 -20.97
CA SER A 51 -8.82 15.38 -22.42
C SER A 51 -9.49 14.04 -22.73
N ARG A 52 -9.77 13.25 -21.70
CA ARG A 52 -10.43 11.95 -21.73
C ARG A 52 -11.38 11.80 -20.54
N PRO A 53 -12.43 10.98 -20.63
CA PRO A 53 -13.35 10.79 -19.52
C PRO A 53 -12.61 10.15 -18.33
N ILE A 54 -12.87 10.69 -17.13
CA ILE A 54 -12.54 10.09 -15.83
C ILE A 54 -13.25 8.72 -15.75
N LEU A 55 -12.53 7.69 -15.32
CA LEU A 55 -13.05 6.33 -15.28
C LEU A 55 -14.21 6.22 -14.26
N GLN A 56 -15.21 5.40 -14.57
CA GLN A 56 -16.48 5.31 -13.80
C GLN A 56 -16.30 4.87 -12.34
N ASN A 57 -15.21 4.18 -12.02
CA ASN A 57 -14.95 3.59 -10.70
C ASN A 57 -14.23 4.54 -9.73
N TYR A 58 -14.43 5.86 -9.90
CA TYR A 58 -13.85 6.88 -9.01
C TYR A 58 -14.40 6.74 -7.58
N ARG A 59 -13.51 6.79 -6.60
CA ARG A 59 -13.85 6.70 -5.18
C ARG A 59 -13.75 8.08 -4.54
N PRO A 60 -14.72 8.46 -3.67
CA PRO A 60 -14.61 9.65 -2.83
C PRO A 60 -13.26 9.71 -2.10
N ILE A 61 -12.64 10.89 -2.06
CA ILE A 61 -11.35 11.13 -1.44
C ILE A 61 -11.57 11.86 -0.12
N LYS A 62 -11.13 11.26 0.98
CA LYS A 62 -11.17 11.90 2.31
C LYS A 62 -9.87 12.66 2.56
N ILE A 63 -9.99 13.90 2.98
CA ILE A 63 -8.86 14.77 3.32
C ILE A 63 -9.02 15.22 4.77
N TYR A 64 -8.06 14.86 5.60
CA TYR A 64 -8.08 15.11 7.04
C TYR A 64 -7.43 16.45 7.39
N HIS A 65 -8.00 17.13 8.40
CA HIS A 65 -7.46 18.35 9.01
C HIS A 65 -6.77 17.99 10.33
N ILE A 66 -5.55 18.47 10.56
CA ILE A 66 -4.77 18.11 11.77
C ILE A 66 -4.84 19.16 12.90
N ASP A 67 -5.28 20.39 12.64
CA ASP A 67 -5.18 21.50 13.61
C ASP A 67 -6.30 21.53 14.68
N GLY A 68 -6.92 20.39 15.01
CA GLY A 68 -7.97 20.27 16.04
C GLY A 68 -7.82 19.04 16.96
N PRO A 69 -8.41 19.05 18.18
CA PRO A 69 -8.36 17.92 19.12
C PRO A 69 -9.16 16.69 18.65
N GLN A 70 -9.93 16.80 17.57
CA GLN A 70 -10.68 15.72 16.92
C GLN A 70 -10.21 15.57 15.47
N GLN A 71 -10.16 14.32 14.97
CA GLN A 71 -9.89 14.03 13.55
C GLN A 71 -11.09 14.44 12.70
N GLU A 72 -11.16 15.71 12.33
CA GLU A 72 -12.12 16.21 11.35
C GLU A 72 -11.60 15.97 9.94
N TYR A 73 -12.45 15.47 9.04
CA TYR A 73 -12.12 15.27 7.63
C TYR A 73 -13.19 15.91 6.73
N THR A 74 -12.74 16.39 5.58
CA THR A 74 -13.62 16.80 4.48
C THR A 74 -13.57 15.73 3.40
N GLU A 75 -14.73 15.24 3.01
CA GLU A 75 -14.87 14.30 1.90
C GLU A 75 -15.08 15.04 0.58
N ILE A 76 -14.15 14.86 -0.37
CA ILE A 76 -14.22 15.42 -1.71
C ILE A 76 -14.59 14.32 -2.70
N PHE A 77 -15.70 14.51 -3.40
CA PHE A 77 -16.19 13.58 -4.40
C PHE A 77 -16.60 14.31 -5.69
N LEU A 78 -16.75 13.57 -6.79
CA LEU A 78 -17.23 14.12 -8.05
C LEU A 78 -18.77 14.05 -8.10
N LYS A 79 -19.44 15.17 -8.35
CA LYS A 79 -20.90 15.31 -8.44
C LYS A 79 -21.43 15.05 -9.86
N ASN A 80 -20.87 15.75 -10.85
CA ASN A 80 -21.17 15.59 -12.27
C ASN A 80 -19.89 15.13 -12.97
N VAL A 81 -19.88 13.94 -13.55
CA VAL A 81 -18.65 13.33 -14.11
C VAL A 81 -18.73 13.28 -15.62
N ASN A 82 -17.67 13.67 -16.30
CA ASN A 82 -17.49 13.55 -17.76
C ASN A 82 -18.53 14.25 -18.63
N GLN A 83 -19.00 15.43 -18.22
CA GLN A 83 -19.79 16.26 -19.12
C GLN A 83 -18.94 16.67 -20.32
N GLU A 84 -19.35 16.25 -21.52
CA GLU A 84 -18.65 16.60 -22.75
C GLU A 84 -18.75 18.12 -22.98
N ILE A 85 -17.60 18.75 -23.21
CA ILE A 85 -17.48 20.17 -23.50
C ILE A 85 -16.63 20.36 -24.77
N LEU A 86 -17.03 21.35 -25.57
CA LEU A 86 -16.30 21.77 -26.76
C LEU A 86 -15.45 22.99 -26.38
N PHE A 87 -14.15 22.91 -26.66
CA PHE A 87 -13.28 24.08 -26.54
C PHE A 87 -12.97 24.65 -27.90
N ASP A 88 -13.22 25.95 -28.07
CA ASP A 88 -12.50 26.72 -29.07
C ASP A 88 -11.08 27.05 -28.55
N TYR A 89 -10.21 27.43 -29.48
CA TYR A 89 -8.82 27.79 -29.17
C TYR A 89 -8.72 28.93 -28.15
N VAL A 90 -9.67 29.87 -28.18
CA VAL A 90 -9.69 31.02 -27.27
C VAL A 90 -10.00 30.59 -25.84
N SER A 91 -10.99 29.73 -25.65
CA SER A 91 -11.39 29.25 -24.32
C SER A 91 -10.32 28.37 -23.69
N ILE A 92 -9.70 27.46 -24.45
CA ILE A 92 -8.63 26.60 -23.92
C ILE A 92 -7.37 27.39 -23.57
N SER A 93 -7.05 28.43 -24.36
CA SER A 93 -5.94 29.35 -24.07
C SER A 93 -6.16 30.10 -22.76
N ARG A 94 -7.39 30.58 -22.50
CA ARG A 94 -7.75 31.24 -21.24
C ARG A 94 -7.67 30.29 -20.05
N VAL A 95 -8.21 29.08 -20.17
CA VAL A 95 -8.16 28.06 -19.11
C VAL A 95 -6.71 27.72 -18.77
N PHE A 96 -5.84 27.60 -19.77
CA PHE A 96 -4.42 27.34 -19.57
C PHE A 96 -3.73 28.48 -18.80
N ASP A 97 -3.92 29.73 -19.25
CA ASP A 97 -3.29 30.88 -18.60
C ASP A 97 -3.75 31.04 -17.14
N TYR A 98 -5.05 30.81 -16.90
CA TYR A 98 -5.60 30.73 -15.55
C TYR A 98 -4.88 29.67 -14.70
N ASN A 99 -4.72 28.44 -15.20
CA ASN A 99 -4.06 27.35 -14.47
C ASN A 99 -2.59 27.65 -14.15
N VAL A 100 -1.85 28.23 -15.10
CA VAL A 100 -0.45 28.63 -14.89
C VAL A 100 -0.36 29.66 -13.76
N ARG A 101 -1.21 30.69 -13.78
CA ARG A 101 -1.22 31.76 -12.76
C ARG A 101 -1.76 31.29 -11.41
N LEU A 102 -2.72 30.38 -11.41
CA LEU A 102 -3.25 29.73 -10.21
C LEU A 102 -2.13 28.94 -9.50
N GLN A 103 -1.40 28.09 -10.23
CA GLN A 103 -0.32 27.28 -9.65
C GLN A 103 0.88 28.11 -9.20
N MET A 104 1.18 29.22 -9.89
CA MET A 104 2.15 30.22 -9.41
C MET A 104 1.74 30.82 -8.06
N SER A 105 0.43 30.95 -7.82
CA SER A 105 -0.12 31.44 -6.55
C SER A 105 -0.05 30.40 -5.43
N TRP A 106 -0.05 29.09 -5.74
CA TRP A 106 0.02 27.99 -4.77
C TRP A 106 1.39 27.78 -4.13
N TYR A 107 2.46 27.87 -4.92
CA TYR A 107 3.74 27.22 -4.57
C TYR A 107 4.94 28.16 -4.49
N MET A 108 4.74 29.48 -4.59
CA MET A 108 5.85 30.45 -4.59
C MET A 108 6.96 30.07 -5.60
N LEU A 109 6.58 29.53 -6.76
CA LEU A 109 7.56 28.95 -7.67
C LEU A 109 8.33 30.01 -8.42
N SER A 110 9.63 29.77 -8.54
CA SER A 110 10.48 30.48 -9.49
C SER A 110 9.92 30.33 -10.92
N PRO A 111 10.00 31.38 -11.75
CA PRO A 111 9.68 31.33 -13.19
C PRO A 111 10.34 30.15 -13.94
N LYS A 112 11.40 29.55 -13.39
CA LYS A 112 12.06 28.36 -13.94
C LYS A 112 11.15 27.12 -14.05
N ASN A 113 10.07 27.05 -13.27
CA ASN A 113 9.15 25.90 -13.27
C ASN A 113 8.06 25.97 -14.36
N ILE A 114 7.96 27.09 -15.10
CA ILE A 114 7.03 27.26 -16.24
C ILE A 114 7.18 26.14 -17.28
N LYS A 115 8.42 25.65 -17.52
CA LYS A 115 8.69 24.57 -18.48
C LYS A 115 7.93 23.27 -18.17
N ALA A 116 7.75 22.92 -16.90
CA ALA A 116 7.01 21.71 -16.52
C ALA A 116 5.50 21.84 -16.85
N HIS A 117 4.94 23.04 -16.69
CA HIS A 117 3.54 23.32 -17.00
C HIS A 117 3.26 23.31 -18.51
N THR A 118 4.20 23.81 -19.31
CA THR A 118 4.11 23.73 -20.78
C THR A 118 4.08 22.27 -21.26
N ILE A 119 4.82 21.37 -20.60
CA ILE A 119 4.82 19.93 -20.91
C ILE A 119 3.48 19.30 -20.55
N ASN A 120 2.92 19.57 -19.37
CA ASN A 120 1.61 19.05 -18.97
C ASN A 120 0.49 19.48 -19.92
N PHE A 121 0.49 20.75 -20.33
CA PHE A 121 -0.48 21.24 -21.29
C PHE A 121 -0.28 20.69 -22.70
N HIS A 122 0.98 20.56 -23.15
CA HIS A 122 1.28 19.87 -24.39
C HIS A 122 0.75 18.42 -24.38
N ASN A 123 0.92 17.70 -23.25
CA ASN A 123 0.37 16.37 -23.08
C ASN A 123 -1.17 16.36 -23.02
N PHE A 124 -1.80 17.39 -22.45
CA PHE A 124 -3.26 17.56 -22.47
C PHE A 124 -3.79 17.67 -23.91
N LEU A 125 -3.18 18.55 -24.71
CA LEU A 125 -3.55 18.75 -26.12
C LEU A 125 -3.33 17.49 -26.97
N ASN A 126 -2.33 16.67 -26.62
CA ASN A 126 -2.04 15.39 -27.27
C ASN A 126 -2.91 14.23 -26.75
N GLY A 127 -3.86 14.47 -25.85
CA GLY A 127 -4.80 13.45 -25.35
C GLY A 127 -4.21 12.49 -24.31
N GLY A 128 -3.22 12.92 -23.52
CA GLY A 128 -2.64 12.11 -22.45
C GLY A 128 -3.62 11.82 -21.30
N TYR A 129 -3.62 10.59 -20.79
CA TYR A 129 -4.58 10.07 -19.79
C TYR A 129 -4.52 10.74 -18.39
N ARG A 130 -3.50 11.55 -18.10
CA ARG A 130 -3.21 12.06 -16.73
C ARG A 130 -3.19 13.58 -16.60
N ASN A 131 -3.65 14.31 -17.62
CA ASN A 131 -3.64 15.76 -17.60
C ASN A 131 -5.03 16.30 -17.33
N TYR A 132 -5.12 17.19 -16.35
CA TYR A 132 -6.33 17.90 -15.99
C TYR A 132 -6.03 19.40 -15.90
N LEU A 133 -7.04 20.21 -16.20
CA LEU A 133 -7.05 21.64 -16.00
C LEU A 133 -8.13 21.96 -14.97
N ILE A 134 -7.82 22.89 -14.06
CA ILE A 134 -8.72 23.32 -13.01
C ILE A 134 -9.50 24.52 -13.53
N VAL A 135 -10.81 24.49 -13.39
CA VAL A 135 -11.68 25.59 -13.78
C VAL A 135 -12.57 26.01 -12.61
N PRO A 136 -12.75 27.32 -12.38
CA PRO A 136 -13.77 27.82 -11.48
C PRO A 136 -15.15 27.58 -12.09
N LEU A 137 -16.15 27.36 -11.24
CA LEU A 137 -17.52 27.10 -11.67
C LEU A 137 -18.50 28.10 -11.06
N ILE A 138 -19.48 28.49 -11.88
CA ILE A 138 -20.67 29.24 -11.47
C ILE A 138 -21.90 28.50 -12.01
N ASN A 139 -22.83 28.10 -11.14
CA ASN A 139 -24.01 27.31 -11.51
C ASN A 139 -23.68 26.06 -12.37
N ASP A 140 -22.66 25.30 -11.96
CA ASP A 140 -22.15 24.11 -12.66
C ASP A 140 -21.60 24.36 -14.09
N GLN A 141 -21.36 25.61 -14.47
CA GLN A 141 -20.76 26.01 -15.74
C GLN A 141 -19.40 26.66 -15.51
N ILE A 142 -18.50 26.59 -16.51
CA ILE A 142 -17.17 27.20 -16.44
C ILE A 142 -17.29 28.72 -16.34
N ASP A 143 -16.71 29.30 -15.29
CA ASP A 143 -16.72 30.74 -15.06
C ASP A 143 -15.57 31.42 -15.81
N TYR A 144 -15.80 31.70 -17.10
CA TYR A 144 -14.83 32.40 -17.94
C TYR A 144 -14.61 33.86 -17.55
N GLU A 145 -15.62 34.50 -16.94
CA GLU A 145 -15.54 35.90 -16.53
C GLU A 145 -14.60 36.03 -15.33
N PHE A 146 -14.76 35.18 -14.32
CA PHE A 146 -13.84 35.09 -13.19
C PHE A 146 -12.41 34.81 -13.64
N MET A 147 -12.20 33.87 -14.57
CA MET A 147 -10.85 33.57 -15.08
C MET A 147 -10.22 34.78 -15.76
N GLN A 148 -10.98 35.53 -16.57
CA GLN A 148 -10.47 36.75 -17.21
C GLN A 148 -10.13 37.82 -16.20
N GLU A 149 -10.97 38.02 -15.19
CA GLU A 149 -10.70 39.00 -14.14
C GLU A 149 -9.45 38.62 -13.35
N PHE A 150 -9.33 37.35 -12.95
CA PHE A 150 -8.16 36.80 -12.28
C PHE A 150 -6.88 37.04 -13.09
N ILE A 151 -6.89 36.73 -14.40
CA ILE A 151 -5.75 36.93 -15.29
C ILE A 151 -5.36 38.42 -15.33
N LYS A 152 -6.33 39.32 -15.61
CA LYS A 152 -6.08 40.77 -15.70
C LYS A 152 -5.51 41.35 -14.39
N GLN A 153 -6.03 40.92 -13.24
CA GLN A 153 -5.52 41.33 -11.94
C GLN A 153 -4.06 40.88 -11.73
N ARG A 154 -3.71 39.67 -12.19
CA ARG A 154 -2.35 39.12 -12.09
C ARG A 154 -1.35 39.74 -13.07
N GLU A 155 -1.82 40.28 -14.19
CA GLU A 155 -1.00 41.07 -15.11
C GLU A 155 -0.79 42.51 -14.64
N GLY A 156 -1.50 42.93 -13.59
CA GLY A 156 -1.54 44.34 -13.17
C GLY A 156 -2.26 45.24 -14.17
N LEU A 157 -3.03 44.67 -15.10
CA LEU A 157 -3.85 45.40 -16.07
C LEU A 157 -5.06 46.06 -15.41
N ILE A 158 -5.59 45.42 -14.37
CA ILE A 158 -6.59 45.98 -13.48
C ILE A 158 -6.11 45.74 -12.05
N ASN A 159 -6.40 46.67 -11.15
CA ASN A 159 -6.31 46.37 -9.72
C ASN A 159 -7.70 45.89 -9.29
N GLY A 160 -7.76 45.03 -8.27
CA GLY A 160 -9.04 44.73 -7.60
C GLY A 160 -9.69 46.01 -7.04
N GLU A 161 -10.83 45.87 -6.38
CA GLU A 161 -11.43 46.99 -5.67
C GLU A 161 -10.55 47.37 -4.46
N CYS A 162 -10.23 48.65 -4.33
CA CYS A 162 -9.43 49.13 -3.20
C CYS A 162 -10.27 49.12 -1.93
N LEU A 163 -9.72 48.59 -0.84
CA LEU A 163 -10.45 48.48 0.42
C LEU A 163 -10.85 49.84 1.00
N LYS A 164 -10.12 50.91 0.67
CA LYS A 164 -10.49 52.28 1.07
C LYS A 164 -11.85 52.74 0.51
N ASP A 165 -12.24 52.20 -0.65
CA ASP A 165 -13.44 52.59 -1.40
C ASP A 165 -14.64 51.69 -1.02
N MET A 166 -14.45 50.71 -0.12
CA MET A 166 -15.48 49.79 0.35
C MET A 166 -16.12 50.27 1.66
N ASN A 167 -17.38 49.90 1.88
CA ASN A 167 -18.04 50.12 3.16
C ASN A 167 -17.51 49.14 4.22
N LEU A 168 -16.53 49.59 4.98
CA LEU A 168 -15.87 48.92 6.09
C LEU A 168 -16.78 48.40 7.22
N GLU A 169 -18.07 48.74 7.22
CA GLU A 169 -19.08 48.21 8.16
C GLU A 169 -19.79 46.96 7.65
N ASP A 170 -19.59 46.62 6.37
CA ASP A 170 -20.14 45.42 5.77
C ASP A 170 -19.43 44.17 6.32
N GLN A 171 -20.20 43.23 6.87
CA GLN A 171 -19.68 41.96 7.37
C GLN A 171 -19.02 41.13 6.26
N ALA A 172 -19.45 41.30 5.01
CA ALA A 172 -18.92 40.59 3.85
C ALA A 172 -17.44 40.88 3.57
N ILE A 173 -16.89 41.99 4.08
CA ILE A 173 -15.47 42.34 3.91
C ILE A 173 -14.54 41.29 4.55
N SER A 174 -15.00 40.63 5.61
CA SER A 174 -14.23 39.55 6.26
C SER A 174 -14.22 38.24 5.46
N ASP A 175 -15.12 38.08 4.49
CA ASP A 175 -15.20 36.91 3.61
C ASP A 175 -14.20 36.97 2.45
N TYR A 176 -13.54 38.11 2.25
CA TYR A 176 -12.59 38.33 1.15
C TYR A 176 -11.13 38.36 1.63
N LEU A 177 -10.24 38.06 0.69
CA LEU A 177 -8.80 38.19 0.84
C LEU A 177 -8.32 39.48 0.17
N TYR A 178 -7.16 39.99 0.58
CA TYR A 178 -6.60 41.25 0.09
C TYR A 178 -5.11 41.13 -0.24
N TYR A 179 -4.61 41.93 -1.17
CA TYR A 179 -3.20 41.94 -1.56
C TYR A 179 -2.66 43.35 -1.84
N ILE A 180 -1.32 43.47 -1.88
CA ILE A 180 -0.62 44.71 -2.25
C ILE A 180 -0.17 44.63 -3.72
N PRO A 181 -0.60 45.55 -4.61
CA PRO A 181 -0.24 45.50 -6.02
C PRO A 181 1.26 45.64 -6.30
N LYS A 182 1.96 46.47 -5.52
CA LYS A 182 3.38 46.84 -5.76
C LYS A 182 4.37 45.70 -5.54
N THR A 183 4.02 44.68 -4.75
CA THR A 183 5.02 43.68 -4.38
C THR A 183 5.21 42.61 -5.46
N GLN A 184 4.22 42.32 -6.33
CA GLN A 184 4.15 41.18 -7.29
C GLN A 184 4.52 39.78 -6.71
N GLN A 185 5.12 39.73 -5.52
CA GLN A 185 5.49 38.58 -4.74
C GLN A 185 4.24 38.03 -4.07
N VAL A 186 4.16 36.70 -4.11
CA VAL A 186 3.07 35.82 -3.68
C VAL A 186 2.79 35.93 -2.16
N ASN A 187 3.62 36.66 -1.41
CA ASN A 187 3.71 36.57 0.04
C ASN A 187 2.67 37.42 0.78
N CYS A 188 1.80 38.15 0.09
CA CYS A 188 1.07 39.26 0.67
C CYS A 188 -0.45 39.10 0.52
N ILE A 189 -0.98 37.89 0.75
CA ILE A 189 -2.44 37.70 0.91
C ILE A 189 -2.78 37.99 2.37
N TYR A 190 -3.78 38.83 2.58
CA TYR A 190 -4.16 39.36 3.88
C TYR A 190 -5.64 39.09 4.14
N ALA A 191 -5.97 38.60 5.32
CA ALA A 191 -7.36 38.55 5.81
C ALA A 191 -7.57 39.68 6.82
N ILE A 192 -8.70 40.39 6.72
CA ILE A 192 -9.07 41.43 7.70
C ILE A 192 -9.47 40.75 8.99
N ILE A 193 -8.85 41.19 10.09
CA ILE A 193 -9.24 40.73 11.43
C ILE A 193 -10.04 41.82 12.16
N ALA A 194 -9.68 43.09 11.95
CA ALA A 194 -10.18 44.18 12.79
C ALA A 194 -9.90 45.60 12.27
N GLN A 195 -10.63 46.58 12.79
CA GLN A 195 -10.34 48.02 12.65
C GLN A 195 -9.79 48.60 13.97
N PRO A 196 -8.66 49.33 13.94
CA PRO A 196 -8.01 49.85 15.15
C PRO A 196 -8.88 50.77 16.02
N TRP A 197 -9.85 51.46 15.42
CA TRP A 197 -10.67 52.46 16.14
C TRP A 197 -11.98 51.88 16.67
N LYS A 198 -12.35 50.66 16.29
CA LYS A 198 -13.60 49.99 16.70
C LYS A 198 -13.38 48.88 17.73
N GLN A 199 -12.17 48.31 17.80
CA GLN A 199 -11.83 47.27 18.76
C GLN A 199 -11.01 47.80 19.93
N THR A 200 -11.18 47.15 21.08
CA THR A 200 -10.40 47.42 22.29
C THR A 200 -9.02 46.76 22.24
N VAL A 201 -8.09 47.24 23.07
CA VAL A 201 -6.77 46.62 23.24
C VAL A 201 -6.91 45.19 23.76
N ASP A 202 -7.89 44.95 24.64
CA ASP A 202 -8.16 43.61 25.17
C ASP A 202 -8.56 42.62 24.07
N GLU A 203 -9.49 43.02 23.19
CA GLU A 203 -9.88 42.23 22.02
C GLU A 203 -8.69 41.94 21.10
N TYR A 204 -7.84 42.93 20.85
CA TYR A 204 -6.61 42.77 20.08
C TYR A 204 -5.59 41.83 20.73
N PHE A 205 -5.42 41.92 22.05
CA PHE A 205 -4.50 41.05 22.78
C PHE A 205 -5.02 39.62 22.84
N ASN A 206 -6.32 39.42 23.03
CA ASN A 206 -6.95 38.11 22.92
C ASN A 206 -6.75 37.49 21.53
N LEU A 207 -6.84 38.30 20.46
CA LEU A 207 -6.51 37.84 19.10
C LEU A 207 -5.04 37.43 18.95
N ILE A 208 -4.10 38.16 19.55
CA ILE A 208 -2.68 37.78 19.56
C ILE A 208 -2.49 36.48 20.36
N ILE A 209 -3.08 36.38 21.55
CA ILE A 209 -2.98 35.21 22.46
C ILE A 209 -3.51 33.95 21.77
N GLN A 210 -4.68 34.02 21.12
CA GLN A 210 -5.25 32.90 20.37
C GLN A 210 -4.36 32.42 19.23
N ASN A 211 -3.53 33.29 18.68
CA ASN A 211 -2.70 33.02 17.51
C ASN A 211 -1.20 32.93 17.83
N SER A 212 -0.82 32.89 19.12
CA SER A 212 0.57 32.85 19.57
C SER A 212 0.71 32.10 20.90
N LYS A 213 1.92 32.01 21.46
CA LYS A 213 2.14 31.45 22.80
C LYS A 213 2.18 32.50 23.91
N PHE A 214 1.83 33.75 23.59
CA PHE A 214 1.87 34.82 24.57
C PHE A 214 0.70 34.70 25.54
N THR A 215 0.96 34.99 26.81
CA THR A 215 -0.07 35.23 27.82
C THR A 215 -0.40 36.73 27.89
N LEU A 216 -1.57 37.06 28.42
CA LEU A 216 -1.97 38.45 28.61
C LEU A 216 -0.96 39.22 29.48
N GLU A 217 -0.41 38.59 30.51
CA GLU A 217 0.62 39.18 31.38
C GLU A 217 1.91 39.49 30.63
N GLN A 218 2.37 38.58 29.77
CA GLN A 218 3.55 38.81 28.93
C GLN A 218 3.34 39.93 27.92
N LEU A 219 2.14 40.10 27.36
CA LEU A 219 1.82 41.21 26.47
C LEU A 219 1.75 42.54 27.23
N LYS A 220 1.11 42.57 28.40
CA LYS A 220 1.09 43.75 29.29
C LYS A 220 2.50 44.19 29.67
N GLU A 221 3.36 43.24 30.03
CA GLU A 221 4.78 43.51 30.36
C GLU A 221 5.56 44.01 29.13
N TYR A 222 5.40 43.34 27.98
CA TYR A 222 6.08 43.69 26.73
C TYR A 222 5.75 45.11 26.27
N TYR A 223 4.46 45.49 26.31
CA TYR A 223 4.03 46.84 25.97
C TYR A 223 4.14 47.82 27.15
N CYS A 224 4.54 47.38 28.36
CA CYS A 224 4.63 48.23 29.55
C CYS A 224 3.32 48.98 29.85
N ILE A 225 2.19 48.27 29.82
CA ILE A 225 0.84 48.87 29.98
C ILE A 225 0.11 48.32 31.20
N ASP A 226 -0.75 49.16 31.77
CA ASP A 226 -1.65 48.79 32.87
C ASP A 226 -3.04 48.35 32.37
N GLU A 227 -3.88 47.85 33.29
CA GLU A 227 -5.24 47.38 32.96
C GLU A 227 -6.18 48.49 32.51
N SER A 228 -5.88 49.77 32.80
CA SER A 228 -6.74 50.89 32.44
C SER A 228 -6.83 51.11 30.92
N ILE A 229 -5.84 50.61 30.20
CA ILE A 229 -5.68 50.75 28.75
C ILE A 229 -6.40 49.64 27.97
N LEU A 230 -6.69 48.50 28.60
CA LEU A 230 -7.31 47.35 27.94
C LEU A 230 -8.66 47.69 27.29
N ASN A 231 -9.46 48.55 27.94
CA ASN A 231 -10.78 48.98 27.45
C ASN A 231 -10.72 50.15 26.45
N LYS A 232 -9.54 50.68 26.16
CA LYS A 232 -9.36 51.74 25.15
C LYS A 232 -9.29 51.13 23.77
N THR A 233 -9.57 51.94 22.75
CA THR A 233 -9.43 51.49 21.36
C THR A 233 -7.95 51.29 21.01
N ILE A 234 -7.66 50.35 20.11
CA ILE A 234 -6.29 50.08 19.64
C ILE A 234 -5.66 51.35 19.05
N GLY A 235 -6.46 52.17 18.37
CA GLY A 235 -6.02 53.47 17.85
C GLY A 235 -5.65 54.47 18.96
N TYR A 236 -6.42 54.53 20.05
CA TYR A 236 -6.07 55.36 21.22
C TYR A 236 -4.81 54.85 21.92
N PHE A 237 -4.70 53.54 22.09
CA PHE A 237 -3.53 52.87 22.67
C PHE A 237 -2.23 53.23 21.99
N PHE A 238 -2.18 53.16 20.65
CA PHE A 238 -0.99 53.56 19.90
C PHE A 238 -0.79 55.09 19.79
N TYR A 239 -1.84 55.89 20.02
CA TYR A 239 -1.78 57.36 19.96
C TYR A 239 -1.20 57.98 21.24
N GLU A 240 -1.69 57.59 22.41
CA GLU A 240 -1.24 58.19 23.67
C GLU A 240 0.07 57.57 24.19
N HIS A 241 0.30 56.28 23.95
CA HIS A 241 1.51 55.63 24.43
C HIS A 241 2.66 55.81 23.45
N GLN A 242 3.49 56.82 23.71
CA GLN A 242 4.77 56.99 23.04
C GLN A 242 5.73 55.87 23.48
N PHE A 243 5.57 54.66 22.94
CA PHE A 243 6.48 53.54 23.22
C PHE A 243 7.91 53.93 22.83
N LYS A 244 8.82 53.98 23.82
CA LYS A 244 10.26 53.89 23.61
C LYS A 244 10.62 52.42 23.67
N ALA A 245 10.65 51.74 22.52
CA ALA A 245 10.98 50.32 22.46
C ALA A 245 12.37 50.07 23.09
N LYS A 246 12.45 49.18 24.09
CA LYS A 246 13.71 48.81 24.74
C LYS A 246 14.54 47.79 23.95
N THR A 247 14.03 47.26 22.83
CA THR A 247 14.70 46.24 22.02
C THR A 247 14.39 46.41 20.52
N GLU A 248 15.39 46.14 19.68
CA GLU A 248 15.41 46.35 18.22
C GLU A 248 14.43 45.48 17.39
N ASN A 249 13.62 44.61 18.01
CA ASN A 249 12.60 43.84 17.30
C ASN A 249 11.31 44.64 17.12
N ILE A 250 11.30 45.38 16.04
CA ILE A 250 10.26 46.30 15.63
C ILE A 250 9.58 45.73 14.38
N ASN A 251 8.24 45.66 14.37
CA ASN A 251 7.54 45.69 13.08
C ASN A 251 6.21 46.48 13.09
N PRO A 252 5.23 46.23 13.98
CA PRO A 252 3.93 46.92 13.88
C PRO A 252 3.94 48.39 14.31
N ILE A 253 4.71 48.72 15.37
CA ILE A 253 4.71 50.05 16.00
C ILE A 253 5.45 51.11 15.15
N LEU A 254 6.61 50.78 14.56
CA LEU A 254 7.26 51.70 13.62
C LEU A 254 6.50 51.79 12.29
N GLN A 255 5.85 50.71 11.83
CA GLN A 255 4.98 50.77 10.66
C GLN A 255 3.83 51.77 10.87
N LEU A 256 3.09 51.67 11.98
CA LEU A 256 2.05 52.63 12.36
C LEU A 256 2.56 54.09 12.36
N ARG A 257 3.71 54.35 12.98
CA ARG A 257 4.31 55.70 13.00
C ARG A 257 4.74 56.19 11.61
N SER A 258 5.31 55.30 10.79
CA SER A 258 5.70 55.63 9.41
C SER A 258 4.50 55.98 8.54
N TYR A 259 3.39 55.23 8.69
CA TYR A 259 2.14 55.51 7.99
C TYR A 259 1.50 56.81 8.49
N GLN A 260 1.53 57.11 9.79
CA GLN A 260 1.03 58.39 10.31
C GLN A 260 1.84 59.60 9.81
N ASN A 261 3.17 59.47 9.71
CA ASN A 261 4.02 60.56 9.21
C ASN A 261 3.86 60.79 7.69
N GLN A 262 3.50 59.75 6.92
CA GLN A 262 3.27 59.85 5.48
C GLN A 262 1.84 60.27 5.11
N TYR A 263 0.83 59.83 5.88
CA TYR A 263 -0.58 60.01 5.56
C TYR A 263 -1.22 60.95 6.59
N ASN A 264 -0.97 62.25 6.41
CA ASN A 264 -1.26 63.32 7.37
C ASN A 264 -2.76 63.71 7.49
N GLN A 265 -3.70 62.76 7.38
CA GLN A 265 -5.14 63.03 7.42
C GLN A 265 -5.88 62.12 8.39
N ARG A 266 -6.76 62.74 9.19
CA ARG A 266 -7.59 62.12 10.23
C ARG A 266 -8.67 61.17 9.68
N ASP A 267 -8.82 61.04 8.37
CA ASP A 267 -9.76 60.14 7.71
C ASP A 267 -9.04 59.31 6.63
N SER A 268 -8.69 58.04 6.93
CA SER A 268 -8.63 56.93 5.95
C SER A 268 -8.04 55.66 6.59
N ALA A 269 -8.88 55.01 7.40
CA ALA A 269 -8.92 53.59 7.73
C ALA A 269 -7.60 52.80 7.63
N LEU A 270 -6.92 52.66 8.76
CA LEU A 270 -5.99 51.54 8.97
C LEU A 270 -6.81 50.29 9.25
N ALA A 271 -6.33 49.13 8.84
CA ALA A 271 -6.92 47.85 9.25
C ALA A 271 -5.82 46.90 9.71
N ILE A 272 -6.23 45.96 10.58
CA ILE A 272 -5.37 44.92 11.12
C ILE A 272 -5.60 43.67 10.29
N PHE A 273 -4.52 43.15 9.74
CA PHE A 273 -4.56 42.04 8.82
C PHE A 273 -3.67 40.92 9.28
N LYS A 274 -4.09 39.69 9.00
CA LYS A 274 -3.21 38.53 9.10
C LYS A 274 -2.62 38.26 7.74
N GLN A 275 -1.30 38.21 7.65
CA GLN A 275 -0.67 37.62 6.48
C GLN A 275 -1.04 36.14 6.45
N VAL A 276 -1.68 35.71 5.38
CA VAL A 276 -1.92 34.30 5.09
C VAL A 276 -0.59 33.75 4.56
N THR A 277 0.37 33.51 5.47
CA THR A 277 1.60 32.81 5.13
C THR A 277 1.25 31.35 4.84
N THR A 278 1.64 30.90 3.65
CA THR A 278 1.42 29.57 3.10
C THR A 278 1.53 28.44 4.14
N ILE A 279 0.60 27.48 4.06
CA ILE A 279 0.67 26.12 4.65
C ILE A 279 0.48 26.03 6.18
N GLN A 280 0.60 27.11 6.96
CA GLN A 280 0.59 26.99 8.44
C GLN A 280 -0.79 26.98 9.12
N ARG A 281 -1.89 27.25 8.42
CA ARG A 281 -3.21 27.35 9.07
C ARG A 281 -3.96 26.02 9.15
N VAL A 282 -3.75 25.13 8.18
CA VAL A 282 -4.32 23.78 8.13
C VAL A 282 -3.41 22.91 7.27
N GLN A 283 -2.83 21.87 7.86
CA GLN A 283 -2.15 20.82 7.08
C GLN A 283 -3.15 19.74 6.69
N TYR A 284 -3.31 19.56 5.38
CA TYR A 284 -4.19 18.56 4.79
C TYR A 284 -3.43 17.28 4.47
N TYR A 285 -3.94 16.16 4.96
CA TYR A 285 -3.37 14.85 4.70
C TYR A 285 -4.41 13.92 4.09
N THR A 286 -3.91 13.00 3.27
CA THR A 286 -4.72 11.88 2.80
C THR A 286 -4.85 10.85 3.92
N GLU A 287 -5.89 10.01 3.86
CA GLU A 287 -6.12 8.95 4.83
C GLU A 287 -4.87 8.07 5.07
N ASP A 288 -4.21 7.68 3.98
CA ASP A 288 -2.96 6.90 4.01
C ASP A 288 -1.82 7.62 4.74
N GLN A 289 -1.71 8.94 4.58
CA GLN A 289 -0.68 9.72 5.24
C GLN A 289 -0.92 9.81 6.75
N VAL A 290 -2.17 9.98 7.19
CA VAL A 290 -2.54 9.99 8.62
C VAL A 290 -2.21 8.65 9.28
N ASN A 291 -2.64 7.54 8.67
CA ASN A 291 -2.32 6.18 9.16
C ASN A 291 -0.80 5.95 9.29
N SER A 292 -0.02 6.46 8.32
CA SER A 292 1.44 6.35 8.35
C SER A 292 2.10 7.19 9.45
N LEU A 293 1.50 8.33 9.82
CA LEU A 293 1.96 9.20 10.89
C LEU A 293 1.70 8.55 12.25
N GLU A 294 0.51 7.99 12.45
CA GLU A 294 0.13 7.24 13.66
C GLU A 294 1.07 6.06 13.92
N ASN A 295 1.41 5.27 12.89
CA ASN A 295 2.34 4.13 13.03
C ASN A 295 3.78 4.54 13.37
N LYS A 296 4.20 5.78 13.09
CA LYS A 296 5.52 6.30 13.51
C LYS A 296 5.53 6.87 14.93
N THR A 297 4.37 7.06 15.57
CA THR A 297 4.29 7.63 16.92
C THR A 297 4.80 6.72 18.03
N GLN A 298 5.08 5.43 17.78
CA GLN A 298 5.68 4.56 18.80
C GLN A 298 7.19 4.81 19.05
N ASN A 299 7.90 5.53 18.17
CA ASN A 299 9.32 5.87 18.41
C ASN A 299 9.76 7.26 17.94
N LEU A 300 8.84 8.08 17.42
CA LEU A 300 9.06 9.51 17.44
C LEU A 300 8.71 9.98 18.85
N LYS A 301 9.75 10.16 19.69
CA LYS A 301 9.82 11.45 20.39
C LYS A 301 9.51 12.44 19.28
N ILE A 302 8.33 13.04 19.34
CA ILE A 302 8.07 14.29 18.69
C ILE A 302 9.22 15.14 19.25
N HIS A 303 10.34 15.19 18.52
CA HIS A 303 10.99 16.44 18.32
C HIS A 303 9.85 17.27 17.71
N SER A 304 9.05 17.83 18.62
CA SER A 304 9.00 19.24 18.71
C SER A 304 10.47 19.63 18.52
N CYS A 305 10.84 19.90 17.28
CA CYS A 305 11.15 21.27 16.99
C CYS A 305 10.13 22.07 17.81
N LYS A 306 10.43 22.27 19.11
CA LYS A 306 10.15 23.51 19.77
C LYS A 306 10.65 24.44 18.68
N PRO A 307 9.78 25.12 17.92
CA PRO A 307 10.30 26.17 17.10
C PRO A 307 11.13 26.95 18.11
N LYS A 308 12.44 27.09 17.86
CA LYS A 308 13.13 28.21 18.47
C LYS A 308 12.26 29.37 18.00
N LEU A 309 11.40 29.82 18.90
CA LEU A 309 10.40 30.82 18.66
C LEU A 309 11.22 32.08 18.49
N GLU A 310 11.66 32.30 17.26
CA GLU A 310 12.03 33.63 16.85
C GLU A 310 10.75 34.44 16.90
N LEU A 311 10.79 35.53 17.67
CA LEU A 311 9.74 36.53 17.87
C LEU A 311 9.18 37.15 16.56
N ASN A 312 9.67 36.71 15.39
CA ASN A 312 9.26 37.10 14.05
C ASN A 312 7.88 36.55 13.62
N THR A 313 7.18 35.80 14.47
CA THR A 313 5.91 35.11 14.18
C THR A 313 4.65 35.87 14.59
N LEU A 314 4.75 37.17 14.92
CA LEU A 314 3.59 38.06 14.96
C LEU A 314 3.17 38.37 13.51
N SER A 315 2.38 37.49 12.88
CA SER A 315 1.88 37.63 11.48
C SER A 315 0.71 38.60 11.33
N THR A 316 0.47 39.45 12.33
CA THR A 316 -0.52 40.53 12.32
C THR A 316 0.15 41.82 11.89
N HIS A 317 -0.23 42.33 10.72
CA HIS A 317 0.27 43.57 10.12
C HIS A 317 -0.79 44.67 10.22
N ILE A 318 -0.34 45.92 10.32
CA ILE A 318 -1.22 47.09 10.29
C ILE A 318 -0.87 47.90 9.06
N MET A 319 -1.84 48.14 8.18
CA MET A 319 -1.59 48.79 6.89
C MET A 319 -2.75 49.70 6.50
N PRO A 320 -2.49 50.79 5.75
CA PRO A 320 -3.55 51.63 5.19
C PRO A 320 -4.45 50.81 4.24
N THR A 321 -5.77 50.94 4.38
CA THR A 321 -6.73 50.31 3.45
C THR A 321 -6.53 50.78 2.01
N SER A 322 -5.90 51.94 1.80
CA SER A 322 -5.51 52.46 0.48
C SER A 322 -4.47 51.62 -0.26
N ASN A 323 -3.74 50.76 0.45
CA ASN A 323 -2.70 49.91 -0.13
C ASN A 323 -3.18 48.47 -0.38
N LEU A 324 -4.42 48.17 0.01
CA LEU A 324 -4.98 46.83 0.00
C LEU A 324 -6.11 46.75 -1.00
N TYR A 325 -5.99 45.75 -1.85
CA TYR A 325 -6.87 45.52 -2.97
C TYR A 325 -7.47 44.14 -2.83
N ARG A 326 -8.77 44.03 -3.12
CA ARG A 326 -9.49 42.76 -3.05
C ARG A 326 -8.83 41.74 -3.95
N TYR A 327 -8.51 40.60 -3.36
CA TYR A 327 -8.00 39.43 -4.06
C TYR A 327 -9.16 38.68 -4.73
N PRO A 328 -8.96 38.04 -5.89
CA PRO A 328 -10.03 37.36 -6.62
C PRO A 328 -10.76 36.28 -5.82
N PHE A 329 -10.04 35.53 -4.98
CA PHE A 329 -10.66 34.47 -4.18
C PHE A 329 -11.23 34.99 -2.87
N THR A 330 -12.43 34.49 -2.53
CA THR A 330 -12.94 34.57 -1.16
C THR A 330 -12.14 33.65 -0.23
N VAL A 331 -12.28 33.82 1.09
CA VAL A 331 -11.65 32.95 2.08
C VAL A 331 -12.05 31.48 1.87
N ASN A 332 -13.35 31.22 1.73
CA ASN A 332 -13.88 29.86 1.50
C ASN A 332 -13.38 29.26 0.17
N GLN A 333 -13.35 30.05 -0.91
CA GLN A 333 -12.79 29.58 -2.18
C GLN A 333 -11.31 29.24 -2.02
N TYR A 334 -10.54 30.12 -1.37
CA TYR A 334 -9.12 29.90 -1.13
C TYR A 334 -8.84 28.64 -0.30
N ASP A 335 -9.62 28.39 0.75
CA ASP A 335 -9.51 27.17 1.57
C ASP A 335 -9.81 25.91 0.75
N ASN A 336 -10.87 25.91 -0.06
CA ASN A 336 -11.16 24.81 -1.00
C ASN A 336 -10.01 24.60 -2.01
N PHE A 337 -9.37 25.69 -2.46
CA PHE A 337 -8.20 25.62 -3.33
C PHE A 337 -6.96 25.06 -2.63
N LEU A 338 -6.78 25.28 -1.32
CA LEU A 338 -5.65 24.72 -0.55
C LEU A 338 -5.75 23.20 -0.36
N MET A 339 -6.95 22.63 -0.43
CA MET A 339 -7.17 21.17 -0.38
C MET A 339 -6.87 20.47 -1.71
N LEU A 340 -7.00 21.20 -2.82
CA LEU A 340 -6.89 20.67 -4.18
C LEU A 340 -5.54 19.98 -4.46
N PRO A 341 -4.39 20.49 -4.02
CA PRO A 341 -3.12 19.78 -4.06
C PRO A 341 -3.16 18.33 -3.53
N THR A 342 -3.67 18.14 -2.32
CA THR A 342 -3.78 16.84 -1.66
C THR A 342 -4.80 15.95 -2.37
N PHE A 343 -5.93 16.52 -2.79
CA PHE A 343 -6.93 15.84 -3.61
C PHE A 343 -6.34 15.29 -4.92
N LEU A 344 -5.58 16.12 -5.64
CA LEU A 344 -5.03 15.80 -6.95
C LEU A 344 -4.01 14.66 -6.90
N LEU A 345 -3.23 14.59 -5.81
CA LEU A 345 -2.33 13.47 -5.55
C LEU A 345 -3.07 12.13 -5.44
N GLU A 346 -4.23 12.12 -4.79
CA GLU A 346 -5.06 10.91 -4.66
C GLU A 346 -5.81 10.58 -5.95
N LEU A 347 -6.30 11.59 -6.66
CA LEU A 347 -6.91 11.42 -7.98
C LEU A 347 -5.92 10.76 -8.96
N GLU A 348 -4.66 11.22 -8.96
CA GLU A 348 -3.62 10.63 -9.79
C GLU A 348 -3.38 9.15 -9.45
N GLN A 349 -3.36 8.80 -8.17
CA GLN A 349 -3.23 7.41 -7.74
C GLN A 349 -4.35 6.54 -8.29
N GLN A 350 -5.60 7.01 -8.19
CA GLN A 350 -6.75 6.30 -8.77
C GLN A 350 -6.64 6.14 -10.31
N PHE A 351 -6.14 7.15 -11.02
CA PHE A 351 -5.88 7.03 -12.46
C PHE A 351 -4.80 6.02 -12.80
N ILE A 352 -3.68 6.02 -12.08
CA ILE A 352 -2.60 5.05 -12.27
C ILE A 352 -3.14 3.62 -12.08
N ILE A 353 -3.89 3.40 -11.00
CA ILE A 353 -4.51 2.10 -10.70
C ILE A 353 -5.43 1.69 -11.84
N SER A 354 -6.27 2.60 -12.32
CA SER A 354 -7.28 2.26 -13.31
C SER A 354 -6.73 2.08 -14.72
N GLU A 355 -5.75 2.87 -15.13
CA GLU A 355 -5.03 2.69 -16.38
C GLU A 355 -4.30 1.35 -16.39
N PHE A 356 -3.60 1.02 -15.30
CA PHE A 356 -2.88 -0.23 -15.18
C PHE A 356 -3.82 -1.45 -15.13
N ALA A 357 -4.89 -1.41 -14.32
CA ALA A 357 -5.89 -2.47 -14.24
C ALA A 357 -6.51 -2.78 -15.62
N ASN A 358 -6.89 -1.73 -16.37
CA ASN A 358 -7.40 -1.86 -17.73
C ASN A 358 -6.36 -2.48 -18.68
N SER A 359 -5.07 -2.15 -18.52
CA SER A 359 -4.00 -2.69 -19.37
C SER A 359 -3.80 -4.21 -19.24
N ILE A 360 -4.15 -4.78 -18.09
CA ILE A 360 -4.06 -6.23 -17.80
C ILE A 360 -5.43 -6.93 -17.81
N GLY A 361 -6.52 -6.20 -18.08
CA GLY A 361 -7.87 -6.74 -18.22
C GLY A 361 -8.58 -7.09 -16.91
N ILE A 362 -8.28 -6.38 -15.81
CA ILE A 362 -8.95 -6.57 -14.50
C ILE A 362 -9.62 -5.28 -14.02
N GLU A 363 -10.49 -5.39 -13.01
CA GLU A 363 -11.18 -4.22 -12.45
C GLU A 363 -10.25 -3.37 -11.57
N PRO A 364 -10.33 -2.04 -11.63
CA PRO A 364 -9.56 -1.16 -10.76
C PRO A 364 -10.02 -1.29 -9.31
N ASN A 365 -9.12 -1.77 -8.44
CA ASN A 365 -9.41 -1.99 -7.03
C ASN A 365 -8.16 -1.78 -6.15
N LEU A 366 -8.35 -1.84 -4.82
CA LEU A 366 -7.25 -1.68 -3.86
C LEU A 366 -6.18 -2.77 -3.96
N ARG A 367 -6.51 -3.95 -4.50
CA ARG A 367 -5.54 -5.03 -4.69
C ARG A 367 -4.55 -4.64 -5.80
N VAL A 368 -5.04 -4.00 -6.86
CA VAL A 368 -4.17 -3.42 -7.90
C VAL A 368 -3.25 -2.36 -7.32
N GLN A 369 -3.77 -1.45 -6.49
CA GLN A 369 -2.95 -0.45 -5.78
C GLN A 369 -1.86 -1.11 -4.93
N ARG A 370 -2.24 -2.11 -4.12
CA ARG A 370 -1.29 -2.88 -3.30
C ARG A 370 -0.21 -3.52 -4.17
N ALA A 371 -0.60 -4.16 -5.26
CA ALA A 371 0.32 -4.91 -6.11
C ALA A 371 1.40 -4.04 -6.76
N ILE A 372 1.08 -2.79 -7.12
CA ILE A 372 2.04 -1.87 -7.73
C ILE A 372 2.75 -0.96 -6.72
N SER A 373 2.49 -1.11 -5.42
CA SER A 373 3.04 -0.25 -4.35
C SER A 373 4.11 -0.95 -3.54
N ARG A 374 5.31 -0.36 -3.46
CA ARG A 374 6.39 -0.88 -2.62
C ARG A 374 6.24 -0.45 -1.17
N ALA A 375 6.74 -1.25 -0.23
CA ALA A 375 6.81 -0.92 1.19
C ALA A 375 7.59 0.38 1.47
N SER A 376 8.50 0.77 0.57
CA SER A 376 9.17 2.07 0.62
C SER A 376 8.19 3.24 0.45
N TYR A 377 7.18 3.10 -0.42
CA TYR A 377 6.17 4.11 -0.69
C TYR A 377 5.08 4.13 0.38
N ASN A 378 4.48 2.98 0.67
CA ASN A 378 3.46 2.81 1.71
C ASN A 378 3.72 1.49 2.43
N ARG A 379 3.95 1.52 3.75
CA ARG A 379 4.26 0.31 4.54
C ARG A 379 3.05 -0.57 4.78
N ASP A 380 1.86 -0.01 4.82
CA ASP A 380 0.62 -0.72 5.18
C ASP A 380 -0.09 -1.27 3.92
N ILE A 381 0.04 -0.55 2.80
CA ILE A 381 -0.56 -0.87 1.50
C ILE A 381 0.56 -1.16 0.50
N ASN A 382 1.09 -2.38 0.54
CA ASN A 382 2.14 -2.84 -0.36
C ASN A 382 1.89 -4.23 -0.95
N TYR A 383 2.78 -4.66 -1.84
CA TYR A 383 2.69 -5.91 -2.59
C TYR A 383 3.01 -7.17 -1.76
N GLU A 384 3.72 -7.08 -0.64
CA GLU A 384 4.34 -8.23 0.05
C GLU A 384 3.31 -9.29 0.48
N LEU A 385 2.12 -8.85 0.87
CA LEU A 385 1.02 -9.76 1.19
C LEU A 385 0.62 -10.54 -0.07
N LEU A 386 0.29 -9.82 -1.15
CA LEU A 386 -0.17 -10.44 -2.39
C LEU A 386 0.93 -11.28 -3.07
N GLU A 387 2.19 -10.87 -2.97
CA GLU A 387 3.37 -11.63 -3.39
C GLU A 387 3.36 -13.03 -2.78
N THR A 388 3.11 -13.14 -1.47
CA THR A 388 3.09 -14.44 -0.79
C THR A 388 2.04 -15.40 -1.36
N LEU A 389 0.86 -14.92 -1.75
CA LEU A 389 -0.14 -15.74 -2.46
C LEU A 389 0.31 -16.05 -3.89
N GLY A 390 0.85 -15.05 -4.56
CA GLY A 390 1.33 -15.11 -5.93
C GLY A 390 2.41 -16.17 -6.13
N ASP A 391 3.38 -16.21 -5.23
CA ASP A 391 4.45 -17.20 -5.14
C ASP A 391 3.86 -18.62 -5.07
N SER A 392 2.91 -18.87 -4.18
CA SER A 392 2.26 -20.18 -4.05
C SER A 392 1.49 -20.59 -5.30
N ILE A 393 0.76 -19.67 -5.93
CA ILE A 393 0.07 -19.93 -7.20
C ILE A 393 1.09 -20.21 -8.31
N LEU A 394 2.12 -19.38 -8.44
CA LEU A 394 3.15 -19.54 -9.47
C LEU A 394 3.91 -20.86 -9.31
N LYS A 395 4.26 -21.24 -8.07
CA LYS A 395 4.88 -22.54 -7.75
C LYS A 395 4.00 -23.71 -8.14
N PHE A 396 2.70 -23.66 -7.85
CA PHE A 396 1.76 -24.66 -8.32
C PHE A 396 1.76 -24.77 -9.85
N LEU A 397 1.61 -23.65 -10.55
CA LEU A 397 1.54 -23.65 -12.01
C LEU A 397 2.86 -24.09 -12.66
N ALA A 398 4.00 -23.70 -12.08
CA ALA A 398 5.33 -24.15 -12.51
C ALA A 398 5.49 -25.66 -12.29
N THR A 399 5.12 -26.18 -11.12
CA THR A 399 5.16 -27.62 -10.81
C THR A 399 4.28 -28.40 -11.77
N LEU A 400 3.07 -27.91 -12.03
CA LEU A 400 2.16 -28.49 -13.02
C LEU A 400 2.81 -28.54 -14.41
N SER A 401 3.35 -27.42 -14.89
CA SER A 401 3.95 -27.33 -16.22
C SER A 401 5.11 -28.31 -16.42
N VAL A 402 5.96 -28.45 -15.40
CA VAL A 402 7.12 -29.35 -15.42
C VAL A 402 6.67 -30.81 -15.30
N SER A 403 5.66 -31.10 -14.49
CA SER A 403 5.09 -32.45 -14.31
C SER A 403 4.28 -32.97 -15.52
N LEU A 404 3.78 -32.07 -16.38
CA LEU A 404 3.09 -32.43 -17.63
C LEU A 404 4.06 -32.56 -18.81
N GLY A 405 5.35 -32.35 -18.58
CA GLY A 405 6.39 -32.46 -19.60
C GLY A 405 6.56 -33.87 -20.18
N PRO A 406 7.10 -33.98 -21.41
CA PRO A 406 7.22 -35.25 -22.14
C PRO A 406 8.27 -36.23 -21.59
N GLN A 407 8.85 -36.00 -20.40
CA GLN A 407 9.92 -36.84 -19.86
C GLN A 407 9.61 -37.36 -18.45
N ASN A 408 9.68 -38.68 -18.28
CA ASN A 408 9.65 -39.38 -17.01
C ASN A 408 10.99 -39.14 -16.28
N THR A 409 11.12 -37.99 -15.63
CA THR A 409 12.36 -37.55 -14.97
C THR A 409 12.28 -37.71 -13.46
N ASN A 410 13.43 -37.95 -12.83
CA ASN A 410 13.52 -38.05 -11.37
C ASN A 410 13.16 -36.70 -10.72
N GLU A 411 12.58 -36.76 -9.53
CA GLU A 411 12.10 -35.61 -8.73
C GLU A 411 13.09 -34.43 -8.68
N ASN A 412 14.38 -34.72 -8.45
CA ASN A 412 15.43 -33.69 -8.39
C ASN A 412 15.49 -32.82 -9.65
N ILE A 413 15.34 -33.42 -10.84
CA ILE A 413 15.38 -32.70 -12.12
C ILE A 413 14.13 -31.82 -12.27
N LEU A 414 12.97 -32.31 -11.86
CA LEU A 414 11.71 -31.56 -11.89
C LEU A 414 11.77 -30.37 -10.93
N SER A 415 12.34 -30.58 -9.73
CA SER A 415 12.54 -29.51 -8.74
C SER A 415 13.51 -28.44 -9.25
N ASP A 416 14.59 -28.84 -9.93
CA ASP A 416 15.53 -27.92 -10.58
C ASP A 416 14.87 -27.11 -11.70
N GLN A 417 14.11 -27.77 -12.58
CA GLN A 417 13.38 -27.11 -13.67
C GLN A 417 12.31 -26.15 -13.13
N ARG A 418 11.55 -26.56 -12.12
CA ARG A 418 10.60 -25.68 -11.40
C ARG A 418 11.32 -24.45 -10.86
N SER A 419 12.45 -24.65 -10.18
CA SER A 419 13.26 -23.57 -9.59
C SER A 419 13.80 -22.59 -10.63
N GLN A 420 14.08 -23.04 -11.85
CA GLN A 420 14.47 -22.17 -12.96
C GLN A 420 13.31 -21.31 -13.47
N ILE A 421 12.10 -21.87 -13.55
CA ILE A 421 10.89 -21.16 -14.00
C ILE A 421 10.48 -20.07 -13.02
N VAL A 422 10.50 -20.38 -11.71
CA VAL A 422 10.09 -19.43 -10.65
C VAL A 422 11.21 -18.50 -10.20
N ASN A 423 12.38 -18.54 -10.84
CA ASN A 423 13.54 -17.78 -10.40
C ASN A 423 13.30 -16.26 -10.55
N ASN A 424 13.37 -15.49 -9.46
CA ASN A 424 13.15 -14.04 -9.47
C ASN A 424 14.08 -13.31 -10.46
N ASN A 425 15.31 -13.78 -10.64
CA ASN A 425 16.25 -13.18 -11.60
C ASN A 425 15.85 -13.48 -13.05
N PHE A 426 15.27 -14.64 -13.35
CA PHE A 426 14.69 -14.94 -14.65
C PHE A 426 13.48 -14.05 -14.92
N ILE A 427 12.51 -14.05 -14.00
CA ILE A 427 11.26 -13.29 -14.10
C ILE A 427 11.54 -11.79 -14.24
N GLY A 428 12.31 -11.22 -13.33
CA GLY A 428 12.59 -9.78 -13.32
C GLY A 428 13.38 -9.31 -14.55
N LYS A 429 14.35 -10.09 -15.04
CA LYS A 429 15.05 -9.78 -16.31
C LYS A 429 14.12 -9.86 -17.51
N HIS A 430 13.24 -10.85 -17.54
CA HIS A 430 12.26 -11.02 -18.61
C HIS A 430 11.30 -9.82 -18.67
N LEU A 431 10.73 -9.44 -17.52
CA LEU A 431 9.85 -8.28 -17.40
C LEU A 431 10.55 -6.97 -17.77
N PHE A 432 11.78 -6.77 -17.30
CA PHE A 432 12.56 -5.57 -17.62
C PHE A 432 12.87 -5.45 -19.11
N LYS A 433 13.27 -6.56 -19.75
CA LYS A 433 13.64 -6.60 -21.17
C LYS A 433 12.46 -6.29 -22.10
N TYR A 434 11.30 -6.88 -21.83
CA TYR A 434 10.14 -6.80 -22.73
C TYR A 434 9.12 -5.73 -22.34
N GLN A 435 9.28 -5.08 -21.18
CA GLN A 435 8.45 -3.96 -20.70
C GLN A 435 6.93 -4.25 -20.77
N TYR A 436 6.54 -5.47 -20.43
CA TYR A 436 5.14 -5.89 -20.49
C TYR A 436 4.24 -4.93 -19.71
N PHE A 437 3.12 -4.55 -20.33
CA PHE A 437 2.12 -3.61 -19.81
C PHE A 437 2.68 -2.25 -19.38
N GLY A 438 3.92 -1.93 -19.72
CA GLY A 438 4.62 -0.77 -19.15
C GLY A 438 4.71 -0.83 -17.62
N LEU A 439 4.67 -2.03 -17.00
CA LEU A 439 4.58 -2.24 -15.54
C LEU A 439 5.52 -1.32 -14.75
N PHE A 440 6.76 -1.17 -15.22
CA PHE A 440 7.77 -0.31 -14.64
C PHE A 440 7.31 1.14 -14.39
N TYR A 441 6.48 1.69 -15.28
CA TYR A 441 5.95 3.06 -15.18
C TYR A 441 4.79 3.22 -14.18
N TYR A 442 4.23 2.11 -13.70
CA TYR A 442 3.13 2.11 -12.73
C TYR A 442 3.60 1.80 -11.31
N VAL A 443 4.81 1.24 -11.14
CA VAL A 443 5.36 0.92 -9.81
C VAL A 443 5.62 2.18 -9.00
N ARG A 444 5.11 2.21 -7.76
CA ARG A 444 5.28 3.32 -6.82
C ARG A 444 6.37 3.00 -5.79
N SER A 445 7.39 3.86 -5.72
CA SER A 445 8.52 3.76 -4.78
C SER A 445 9.08 5.14 -4.45
N LEU A 446 9.57 5.35 -3.21
CA LEU A 446 10.26 6.60 -2.86
C LEU A 446 11.49 6.90 -3.74
N GLY A 447 12.18 5.86 -4.24
CA GLY A 447 13.33 5.99 -5.14
C GLY A 447 12.99 5.96 -6.64
N HIS A 448 11.71 5.81 -6.99
CA HIS A 448 11.24 5.73 -8.37
C HIS A 448 9.99 6.60 -8.54
N GLN A 449 10.19 7.88 -8.80
CA GLN A 449 9.11 8.80 -9.18
C GLN A 449 9.06 8.88 -10.70
N THR A 450 7.92 8.51 -11.29
CA THR A 450 7.70 8.71 -12.73
C THR A 450 7.62 10.19 -13.03
N LYS A 451 8.54 10.68 -13.88
CA LYS A 451 8.71 12.10 -14.25
C LYS A 451 7.48 12.78 -14.88
N TRP A 452 6.44 12.03 -15.19
CA TRP A 452 5.40 12.44 -16.14
C TRP A 452 4.31 13.32 -15.53
N PHE A 453 4.22 13.34 -14.20
CA PHE A 453 3.50 14.36 -13.46
C PHE A 453 4.21 14.51 -12.11
N SER A 454 4.99 15.58 -11.98
CA SER A 454 5.39 16.06 -10.66
C SER A 454 4.37 17.14 -10.32
N PRO A 455 3.30 16.86 -9.56
CA PRO A 455 2.64 17.96 -8.89
C PRO A 455 3.76 18.61 -8.09
N VAL A 456 3.92 19.91 -8.26
CA VAL A 456 5.02 20.67 -7.66
C VAL A 456 5.18 20.36 -6.16
N LEU A 457 4.08 19.96 -5.50
CA LEU A 457 3.99 19.35 -4.17
C LEU A 457 5.04 18.30 -3.80
N GLN A 458 5.38 17.36 -4.69
CA GLN A 458 6.37 16.33 -4.36
C GLN A 458 7.78 16.91 -4.19
N ASN A 459 8.07 18.03 -4.85
CA ASN A 459 9.37 18.71 -4.76
C ASN A 459 9.49 19.64 -3.54
N ILE A 460 8.39 19.97 -2.85
CA ILE A 460 8.40 20.99 -1.77
C ILE A 460 8.61 20.37 -0.39
N HIS A 461 8.10 19.16 -0.13
CA HIS A 461 8.41 18.43 1.10
C HIS A 461 9.80 17.78 1.10
N SER A 462 10.50 17.82 -0.04
CA SER A 462 11.79 17.21 -0.23
C SER A 462 12.82 18.23 -0.73
N ASN A 463 13.20 19.18 0.13
CA ASN A 463 14.47 19.91 -0.02
C ASN A 463 15.72 18.99 -0.09
N HIS A 464 15.52 17.66 -0.05
CA HIS A 464 16.54 16.62 -0.21
C HIS A 464 16.32 15.66 -1.38
N ILE A 465 15.33 15.85 -2.25
CA ILE A 465 15.17 14.98 -3.43
C ILE A 465 15.01 15.87 -4.66
N GLN A 466 16.16 16.38 -5.15
CA GLN A 466 16.25 16.47 -6.59
C GLN A 466 15.99 15.06 -7.15
N PRO A 467 15.16 14.88 -8.18
CA PRO A 467 15.13 13.62 -8.90
C PRO A 467 16.54 13.42 -9.46
N GLU A 468 17.37 12.70 -8.71
CA GLU A 468 18.68 12.32 -9.17
C GLU A 468 18.47 11.64 -10.52
N PRO A 469 19.28 11.95 -11.54
CA PRO A 469 19.17 11.31 -12.83
C PRO A 469 19.42 9.82 -12.64
N ILE A 470 18.37 9.00 -12.47
CA ILE A 470 18.40 7.55 -12.18
C ILE A 470 19.77 7.17 -11.61
N LYS A 471 20.14 7.72 -10.44
CA LYS A 471 21.43 7.37 -9.86
C LYS A 471 21.30 5.94 -9.37
N GLN A 472 21.72 5.03 -10.23
CA GLN A 472 22.12 3.67 -9.95
C GLN A 472 21.23 2.94 -8.93
N VAL A 473 19.94 2.78 -9.20
CA VAL A 473 19.30 1.56 -8.71
C VAL A 473 20.05 0.43 -9.42
N SER A 474 20.78 -0.39 -8.67
CA SER A 474 21.51 -1.48 -9.29
C SER A 474 20.53 -2.31 -10.12
N ALA A 475 20.92 -2.69 -11.34
CA ALA A 475 20.06 -3.50 -12.21
C ALA A 475 19.58 -4.78 -11.48
N THR A 476 20.36 -5.27 -10.52
CA THR A 476 19.99 -6.37 -9.62
C THR A 476 18.83 -6.05 -8.67
N MET A 477 18.80 -4.86 -8.06
CA MET A 477 17.70 -4.43 -7.18
C MET A 477 16.41 -4.18 -7.98
N LEU A 478 16.53 -3.72 -9.23
CA LEU A 478 15.40 -3.57 -10.16
C LEU A 478 14.75 -4.91 -10.52
N VAL A 479 15.57 -5.92 -10.77
CA VAL A 479 15.10 -7.26 -11.15
C VAL A 479 14.37 -7.95 -10.00
N SER A 480 14.85 -7.83 -8.76
CA SER A 480 14.22 -8.50 -7.62
C SER A 480 12.80 -7.97 -7.39
N PHE A 481 12.61 -6.66 -7.22
CA PHE A 481 11.26 -6.14 -6.90
C PHE A 481 10.27 -6.31 -8.06
N LEU A 482 10.73 -6.33 -9.31
CA LEU A 482 9.84 -6.57 -10.45
C LEU A 482 9.29 -8.01 -10.44
N ALA A 483 10.08 -8.99 -9.97
CA ALA A 483 9.61 -10.35 -9.77
C ALA A 483 8.57 -10.42 -8.64
N ASP A 484 8.86 -9.79 -7.50
CA ASP A 484 7.95 -9.77 -6.35
C ASP A 484 6.59 -9.12 -6.71
N ILE A 485 6.63 -8.00 -7.45
CA ILE A 485 5.41 -7.34 -7.97
C ILE A 485 4.68 -8.25 -8.97
N PHE A 486 5.40 -8.96 -9.82
CA PHE A 486 4.78 -9.89 -10.76
C PHE A 486 4.04 -11.04 -10.06
N GLU A 487 4.61 -11.60 -9.00
CA GLU A 487 3.91 -12.58 -8.15
C GLU A 487 2.68 -11.93 -7.51
N SER A 488 2.81 -10.72 -6.98
CA SER A 488 1.66 -9.98 -6.47
C SER A 488 0.56 -9.74 -7.52
N LEU A 489 0.90 -9.57 -8.79
CA LEU A 489 -0.09 -9.43 -9.87
C LEU A 489 -0.80 -10.75 -10.19
N ILE A 490 -0.10 -11.88 -10.12
CA ILE A 490 -0.71 -13.22 -10.24
C ILE A 490 -1.82 -13.38 -9.20
N ALA A 491 -1.51 -13.05 -7.93
CA ALA A 491 -2.49 -13.07 -6.85
C ALA A 491 -3.65 -12.10 -7.11
N THR A 492 -3.35 -10.91 -7.63
CA THR A 492 -4.38 -9.90 -7.93
C THR A 492 -5.35 -10.38 -9.01
N VAL A 493 -4.85 -10.97 -10.11
CA VAL A 493 -5.67 -11.54 -11.18
C VAL A 493 -6.52 -12.69 -10.66
N PHE A 494 -5.92 -13.59 -9.85
CA PHE A 494 -6.65 -14.68 -9.22
C PHE A 494 -7.80 -14.18 -8.34
N LEU A 495 -7.54 -13.20 -7.46
CA LEU A 495 -8.54 -12.67 -6.53
C LEU A 495 -9.60 -11.76 -7.18
N ASP A 496 -9.34 -11.25 -8.39
CA ASP A 496 -10.32 -10.46 -9.15
C ASP A 496 -11.35 -11.34 -9.85
N LYS A 497 -10.90 -12.49 -10.40
CA LYS A 497 -11.74 -13.39 -11.22
C LYS A 497 -12.09 -14.71 -10.53
N ASP A 498 -11.51 -15.00 -9.37
CA ASP A 498 -11.63 -16.27 -8.65
C ASP A 498 -11.31 -17.49 -9.57
N SER A 499 -10.33 -17.34 -10.46
CA SER A 499 -10.12 -18.25 -11.59
C SER A 499 -8.64 -18.45 -11.90
N LEU A 500 -8.19 -19.72 -11.82
CA LEU A 500 -6.83 -20.10 -12.26
C LEU A 500 -6.68 -20.03 -13.79
N TYR A 501 -7.79 -20.11 -14.53
CA TYR A 501 -7.77 -19.95 -15.98
C TYR A 501 -7.42 -18.52 -16.39
N ASP A 502 -7.91 -17.51 -15.67
CA ASP A 502 -7.58 -16.12 -15.97
C ASP A 502 -6.14 -15.77 -15.58
N VAL A 503 -5.59 -16.41 -14.54
CA VAL A 503 -4.15 -16.39 -14.25
C VAL A 503 -3.36 -17.00 -15.40
N TYR A 504 -3.77 -18.16 -15.92
CA TYR A 504 -3.13 -18.76 -17.10
C TYR A 504 -3.15 -17.83 -18.31
N LYS A 505 -4.28 -17.19 -18.60
CA LYS A 505 -4.39 -16.20 -19.68
C LYS A 505 -3.45 -15.02 -19.48
N PHE A 506 -3.35 -14.52 -18.26
CA PHE A 506 -2.42 -13.44 -17.91
C PHE A 506 -0.96 -13.86 -18.18
N LEU A 507 -0.56 -15.05 -17.73
CA LEU A 507 0.77 -15.61 -17.99
C LEU A 507 1.04 -15.89 -19.47
N LEU A 508 0.01 -16.28 -20.23
CA LEU A 508 0.07 -16.49 -21.68
C LEU A 508 0.36 -15.19 -22.44
N HIS A 509 -0.29 -14.08 -22.06
CA HIS A 509 -0.01 -12.76 -22.64
C HIS A 509 1.45 -12.34 -22.39
N LEU A 510 2.00 -12.75 -21.27
CA LEU A 510 3.39 -12.51 -20.88
C LEU A 510 4.38 -13.52 -21.48
N ARG A 511 3.91 -14.52 -22.23
CA ARG A 511 4.71 -15.62 -22.78
C ARG A 511 5.56 -16.32 -21.71
N HIS A 512 5.02 -16.43 -20.50
CA HIS A 512 5.71 -17.08 -19.39
C HIS A 512 5.83 -18.59 -19.65
N PRO A 513 6.94 -19.28 -19.27
CA PRO A 513 7.13 -20.71 -19.54
C PRO A 513 6.00 -21.62 -19.05
N VAL A 514 5.33 -21.22 -17.97
CA VAL A 514 4.16 -21.92 -17.42
C VAL A 514 3.01 -22.07 -18.43
N SER A 515 2.87 -21.11 -19.36
CA SER A 515 1.76 -21.05 -20.31
C SER A 515 1.93 -21.88 -21.58
N TYR A 516 2.98 -22.69 -21.71
CA TYR A 516 3.21 -23.51 -22.91
C TYR A 516 2.29 -24.74 -23.01
N TYR A 517 1.68 -25.17 -21.92
CA TYR A 517 0.76 -26.31 -21.90
C TYR A 517 -0.70 -25.85 -22.04
N PRO A 518 -1.51 -26.52 -22.87
CA PRO A 518 -2.89 -26.11 -23.11
C PRO A 518 -3.71 -26.13 -21.81
N PRO A 519 -4.55 -25.11 -21.57
CA PRO A 519 -5.32 -25.02 -20.35
C PRO A 519 -6.48 -26.02 -20.44
N THR A 520 -6.46 -27.05 -19.59
CA THR A 520 -7.62 -27.94 -19.42
C THR A 520 -8.41 -27.50 -18.19
N GLU A 521 -9.74 -27.59 -18.25
CA GLU A 521 -10.62 -27.24 -17.10
C GLU A 521 -10.27 -28.05 -15.84
N LYS A 522 -9.73 -29.25 -16.02
CA LYS A 522 -9.22 -30.12 -14.95
C LYS A 522 -8.15 -29.43 -14.09
N TYR A 523 -7.21 -28.73 -14.72
CA TYR A 523 -6.06 -28.10 -14.05
C TYR A 523 -6.20 -26.59 -13.86
N TYR A 524 -6.93 -25.93 -14.76
CA TYR A 524 -7.18 -24.49 -14.81
C TYR A 524 -8.70 -24.24 -14.77
N PRO A 525 -9.36 -24.46 -13.63
CA PRO A 525 -10.79 -24.27 -13.51
C PRO A 525 -11.15 -22.79 -13.66
N HIS A 526 -12.26 -22.53 -14.33
CA HIS A 526 -12.92 -21.22 -14.37
C HIS A 526 -13.67 -20.88 -13.07
N LYS A 527 -13.88 -21.89 -12.22
CA LYS A 527 -14.57 -21.77 -10.93
C LYS A 527 -13.54 -21.63 -9.80
N PRO A 528 -13.91 -20.95 -8.70
CA PRO A 528 -13.05 -20.83 -7.53
C PRO A 528 -12.67 -22.19 -6.96
N ILE A 529 -11.38 -22.36 -6.72
CA ILE A 529 -10.85 -23.46 -5.90
C ILE A 529 -11.00 -23.17 -4.39
N VAL A 530 -11.35 -21.94 -4.04
CA VAL A 530 -11.58 -21.51 -2.66
C VAL A 530 -12.95 -22.02 -2.20
N GLN A 531 -12.98 -22.62 -1.01
CA GLN A 531 -14.22 -23.02 -0.36
C GLN A 531 -14.79 -21.86 0.43
N GLN A 532 -16.10 -21.61 0.31
CA GLN A 532 -16.81 -20.80 1.30
C GLN A 532 -17.01 -21.64 2.56
N TYR A 533 -16.71 -21.06 3.71
CA TYR A 533 -17.02 -21.67 5.00
C TYR A 533 -17.45 -20.60 6.00
N GLN A 534 -18.46 -20.92 6.80
CA GLN A 534 -18.82 -20.10 7.95
C GLN A 534 -17.77 -20.37 9.03
N PHE A 535 -17.25 -19.32 9.67
CA PHE A 535 -16.36 -19.47 10.81
C PHE A 535 -17.07 -20.30 11.88
N PRO A 536 -16.64 -21.55 12.15
CA PRO A 536 -17.21 -22.29 13.26
C PRO A 536 -16.93 -21.55 14.56
N ILE A 537 -17.77 -21.75 15.58
CA ILE A 537 -17.46 -21.28 16.93
C ILE A 537 -16.17 -22.00 17.36
N MET A 538 -15.08 -21.26 17.49
CA MET A 538 -13.75 -21.80 17.79
C MET A 538 -13.28 -21.29 19.14
N HIS A 539 -12.84 -22.19 20.01
CA HIS A 539 -12.29 -21.85 21.32
C HIS A 539 -10.82 -22.25 21.40
N ASN A 540 -10.00 -21.45 22.09
CA ASN A 540 -8.56 -21.68 22.23
C ASN A 540 -8.16 -23.00 22.92
N TYR A 541 -9.12 -23.71 23.54
CA TYR A 541 -8.92 -25.00 24.19
C TYR A 541 -9.28 -26.21 23.31
N MET A 542 -9.67 -26.01 22.05
CA MET A 542 -9.92 -27.12 21.12
C MET A 542 -8.65 -27.93 20.88
N SER A 543 -8.82 -29.25 20.82
CA SER A 543 -7.79 -30.24 20.47
C SER A 543 -7.79 -30.52 18.96
N PHE A 544 -6.79 -31.29 18.49
CA PHE A 544 -6.81 -31.77 17.09
C PHE A 544 -8.11 -32.55 16.81
N LYS A 545 -8.54 -33.40 17.75
CA LYS A 545 -9.76 -34.21 17.64
C LYS A 545 -11.04 -33.38 17.49
N ASP A 546 -11.13 -32.25 18.18
CA ASP A 546 -12.31 -31.36 18.10
C ASP A 546 -12.45 -30.72 16.71
N LEU A 547 -11.34 -30.52 16.02
CA LEU A 547 -11.30 -29.91 14.69
C LEU A 547 -11.46 -30.92 13.55
N ILE A 548 -11.29 -32.21 13.83
CA ILE A 548 -11.42 -33.30 12.85
C ILE A 548 -12.89 -33.55 12.51
N ASN A 549 -13.17 -33.81 11.23
CA ASN A 549 -14.47 -34.29 10.83
C ASN A 549 -14.59 -35.79 11.16
N PRO A 550 -15.73 -36.23 11.74
CA PRO A 550 -15.89 -37.62 12.13
C PRO A 550 -15.79 -38.53 10.91
N VAL A 551 -14.95 -39.56 11.03
CA VAL A 551 -14.83 -40.67 10.08
C VAL A 551 -15.14 -41.96 10.83
N ARG A 552 -15.67 -42.95 10.14
CA ARG A 552 -15.90 -44.29 10.69
C ARG A 552 -14.61 -44.82 11.32
N GLN A 553 -14.69 -45.20 12.60
CA GLN A 553 -13.58 -45.86 13.26
C GLN A 553 -13.43 -47.29 12.76
N LEU A 554 -12.19 -47.73 12.58
CA LEU A 554 -11.87 -49.09 12.17
C LEU A 554 -11.88 -50.01 13.39
N SER A 555 -12.64 -51.10 13.30
CA SER A 555 -12.57 -52.20 14.27
C SER A 555 -11.24 -52.94 14.17
N GLU A 556 -10.80 -53.57 15.26
CA GLU A 556 -9.55 -54.37 15.26
C GLU A 556 -9.55 -55.48 14.19
N VAL A 557 -10.73 -56.01 13.83
CA VAL A 557 -10.88 -56.99 12.75
C VAL A 557 -10.60 -56.36 11.38
N GLU A 558 -11.18 -55.19 11.10
CA GLU A 558 -10.94 -54.45 9.85
C GLU A 558 -9.48 -54.03 9.73
N LYS A 559 -8.86 -53.61 10.84
CA LYS A 559 -7.43 -53.29 10.91
C LYS A 559 -6.57 -54.49 10.47
N GLN A 560 -6.84 -55.68 10.99
CA GLN A 560 -6.15 -56.92 10.60
C GLN A 560 -6.45 -57.36 9.16
N GLN A 561 -7.67 -57.12 8.68
CA GLN A 561 -8.07 -57.44 7.32
C GLN A 561 -7.39 -56.54 6.30
N PHE A 562 -7.34 -55.23 6.57
CA PHE A 562 -6.66 -54.25 5.72
C PHE A 562 -5.16 -54.47 5.66
N GLN A 563 -4.54 -54.97 6.74
CA GLN A 563 -3.15 -55.42 6.73
C GLN A 563 -2.90 -56.55 5.73
N LYS A 564 -3.85 -57.48 5.56
CA LYS A 564 -3.72 -58.63 4.64
C LYS A 564 -4.15 -58.32 3.21
N ASN A 565 -5.05 -57.34 3.02
CA ASN A 565 -5.63 -57.02 1.72
C ASN A 565 -5.57 -55.52 1.41
N GLN A 566 -4.49 -55.11 0.73
CA GLN A 566 -4.28 -53.70 0.36
C GLN A 566 -5.39 -53.13 -0.54
N ILE A 567 -5.99 -53.95 -1.41
CA ILE A 567 -7.06 -53.50 -2.32
C ILE A 567 -8.30 -53.08 -1.53
N GLU A 568 -8.64 -53.84 -0.48
CA GLU A 568 -9.79 -53.55 0.37
C GLU A 568 -9.59 -52.26 1.17
N TYR A 569 -8.39 -52.05 1.69
CA TYR A 569 -8.00 -50.79 2.32
C TYR A 569 -8.11 -49.59 1.36
N LEU A 570 -7.64 -49.71 0.12
CA LEU A 570 -7.77 -48.65 -0.88
C LEU A 570 -9.24 -48.38 -1.26
N ASN A 571 -10.09 -49.41 -1.24
CA ASN A 571 -11.54 -49.24 -1.45
C ASN A 571 -12.20 -48.51 -0.27
N TYR A 572 -11.78 -48.81 0.96
CA TYR A 572 -12.20 -48.08 2.17
C TYR A 572 -11.82 -46.60 2.06
N LEU A 573 -10.57 -46.29 1.73
CA LEU A 573 -10.12 -44.89 1.57
C LEU A 573 -10.96 -44.12 0.55
N GLN A 574 -11.21 -44.70 -0.63
CA GLN A 574 -12.00 -44.06 -1.67
C GLN A 574 -13.45 -43.77 -1.25
N ARG A 575 -14.04 -44.63 -0.40
CA ARG A 575 -15.44 -44.52 0.04
C ARG A 575 -15.60 -43.60 1.25
N GLU A 576 -14.79 -43.82 2.29
CA GLU A 576 -15.02 -43.25 3.62
C GLU A 576 -14.17 -42.01 3.89
N VAL A 577 -13.01 -41.87 3.24
CA VAL A 577 -12.04 -40.80 3.53
C VAL A 577 -11.98 -39.79 2.38
N ILE A 578 -11.60 -40.25 1.19
CA ILE A 578 -11.38 -39.46 -0.02
C ILE A 578 -12.72 -39.05 -0.65
N GLU A 579 -13.72 -39.94 -0.61
CA GLU A 579 -15.03 -39.77 -1.26
C GLU A 579 -14.94 -39.46 -2.76
N TYR A 580 -13.97 -40.09 -3.42
CA TYR A 580 -13.70 -40.02 -4.84
C TYR A 580 -13.29 -41.40 -5.35
N GLN A 581 -13.87 -41.81 -6.48
CA GLN A 581 -13.55 -43.08 -7.13
C GLN A 581 -12.54 -42.81 -8.23
N PHE A 582 -11.34 -43.37 -8.08
CA PHE A 582 -10.26 -43.19 -9.04
C PHE A 582 -10.58 -43.89 -10.36
N GLN A 583 -10.38 -43.18 -11.47
CA GLN A 583 -10.41 -43.76 -12.81
C GLN A 583 -9.17 -44.65 -12.99
N ASN A 584 -8.00 -44.13 -12.62
CA ASN A 584 -6.77 -44.88 -12.58
C ASN A 584 -6.43 -45.32 -11.15
N ARG A 585 -6.91 -46.51 -10.74
CA ARG A 585 -6.60 -47.05 -9.40
C ARG A 585 -5.11 -47.27 -9.14
N TYR A 586 -4.30 -47.37 -10.19
CA TYR A 586 -2.86 -47.54 -10.06
C TYR A 586 -2.18 -46.27 -9.53
N ILE A 587 -2.65 -45.06 -9.88
CA ILE A 587 -2.08 -43.81 -9.33
C ILE A 587 -2.33 -43.67 -7.83
N LEU A 588 -3.49 -44.13 -7.36
CA LEU A 588 -3.80 -44.20 -5.94
C LEU A 588 -2.85 -45.18 -5.25
N TYR A 589 -2.62 -46.34 -5.84
CA TYR A 589 -1.67 -47.32 -5.31
C TYR A 589 -0.23 -46.77 -5.25
N GLU A 590 0.23 -46.09 -6.30
CA GLU A 590 1.56 -45.44 -6.34
C GLU A 590 1.75 -44.40 -5.24
N SER A 591 0.69 -43.67 -4.86
CA SER A 591 0.78 -42.68 -3.79
C SER A 591 1.18 -43.25 -2.42
N PHE A 592 1.08 -44.57 -2.21
CA PHE A 592 1.51 -45.24 -0.98
C PHE A 592 2.84 -46.00 -1.12
N ARG A 593 3.53 -45.94 -2.28
CA ARG A 593 4.81 -46.66 -2.53
C ARG A 593 6.04 -45.79 -2.22
N VAL A 594 6.38 -45.69 -0.94
CA VAL A 594 7.56 -44.95 -0.48
C VAL A 594 8.83 -45.77 -0.76
N GLN A 595 9.85 -45.17 -1.39
CA GLN A 595 11.12 -45.85 -1.70
C GLN A 595 11.78 -46.38 -0.41
N GLY A 596 11.91 -47.71 -0.28
CA GLY A 596 12.63 -48.33 0.85
C GLY A 596 11.99 -49.59 1.43
N SER A 597 10.67 -49.80 1.26
CA SER A 597 10.14 -51.17 1.32
C SER A 597 10.63 -51.89 0.06
N ASN A 598 11.16 -53.10 0.20
CA ASN A 598 11.53 -53.96 -0.92
C ASN A 598 10.51 -53.84 -2.06
N MET A 599 10.95 -54.02 -3.31
CA MET A 599 10.02 -54.43 -4.35
C MET A 599 9.38 -55.73 -3.90
N ASP A 600 8.31 -55.66 -3.12
CA ASP A 600 7.37 -56.74 -2.98
C ASP A 600 6.82 -56.89 -4.39
N LEU A 601 7.29 -57.97 -5.03
CA LEU A 601 6.83 -58.52 -6.30
C LEU A 601 5.31 -58.81 -6.27
N ASP A 602 4.64 -58.59 -5.14
CA ASP A 602 3.20 -58.58 -4.95
C ASP A 602 2.56 -57.25 -5.38
N LEU A 603 2.91 -56.76 -6.57
CA LEU A 603 1.90 -56.01 -7.30
C LEU A 603 0.78 -57.01 -7.56
N PRO A 604 -0.50 -56.77 -7.16
CA PRO A 604 -1.56 -57.65 -7.60
C PRO A 604 -1.49 -57.66 -9.13
N LEU A 605 -1.06 -58.78 -9.73
CA LEU A 605 -0.77 -58.90 -11.17
C LEU A 605 -1.88 -58.24 -11.99
N GLU A 606 -3.12 -58.40 -11.52
CA GLU A 606 -4.33 -57.81 -12.07
C GLU A 606 -4.29 -56.27 -12.26
N LEU A 607 -3.77 -55.50 -11.30
CA LEU A 607 -3.66 -54.04 -11.40
C LEU A 607 -2.58 -53.63 -12.41
N TYR A 608 -1.47 -54.37 -12.45
CA TYR A 608 -0.40 -54.16 -13.42
C TYR A 608 -0.83 -54.44 -14.85
N TYR A 609 -1.50 -55.58 -15.07
CA TYR A 609 -2.03 -55.95 -16.38
C TYR A 609 -3.12 -54.99 -16.85
N LYS A 610 -4.04 -54.55 -15.96
CA LYS A 610 -5.04 -53.52 -16.28
C LYS A 610 -4.41 -52.17 -16.66
N PHE A 611 -3.29 -51.81 -16.03
CA PHE A 611 -2.52 -50.62 -16.39
C PHE A 611 -1.88 -50.74 -17.78
N LEU A 612 -1.19 -51.85 -18.07
CA LEU A 612 -0.56 -52.10 -19.38
C LEU A 612 -1.57 -52.13 -20.54
N LEU A 613 -2.80 -52.57 -20.27
CA LEU A 613 -3.88 -52.66 -21.27
C LEU A 613 -4.60 -51.31 -21.52
N ASN A 614 -4.52 -50.34 -20.60
CA ASN A 614 -5.15 -49.02 -20.71
C ASN A 614 -4.16 -47.94 -21.20
N SER A 615 -3.50 -48.21 -22.33
CA SER A 615 -2.33 -47.49 -22.87
C SER A 615 -2.57 -46.06 -23.39
N ASN A 616 -3.30 -45.21 -22.65
CA ASN A 616 -3.40 -43.76 -22.86
C ASN A 616 -3.07 -42.94 -21.60
N THR A 617 -2.77 -43.58 -20.47
CA THR A 617 -2.41 -42.90 -19.22
C THR A 617 -0.88 -42.72 -19.12
N PRO A 618 -0.38 -41.51 -18.78
CA PRO A 618 1.06 -41.28 -18.67
C PRO A 618 1.71 -42.23 -17.66
N SER A 619 2.93 -42.65 -17.99
CA SER A 619 3.79 -43.59 -17.27
C SER A 619 3.80 -43.36 -15.76
N THR A 620 3.95 -44.45 -15.01
CA THR A 620 4.25 -44.52 -13.57
C THR A 620 5.03 -43.29 -13.10
N ARG A 621 4.33 -42.33 -12.47
CA ARG A 621 4.91 -41.04 -12.09
C ARG A 621 5.75 -41.17 -10.83
N GLY A 622 5.57 -42.26 -10.09
CA GLY A 622 6.30 -42.56 -8.87
C GLY A 622 5.81 -41.69 -7.70
N HIS A 623 5.95 -42.22 -6.49
CA HIS A 623 5.51 -41.56 -5.26
C HIS A 623 6.09 -40.14 -5.12
N GLN A 624 7.40 -39.98 -5.37
CA GLN A 624 8.11 -38.69 -5.28
C GLN A 624 7.56 -37.62 -6.22
N MET A 625 7.11 -37.97 -7.43
CA MET A 625 6.49 -36.99 -8.31
C MET A 625 5.09 -36.60 -7.81
N LEU A 626 4.33 -37.57 -7.29
CA LEU A 626 3.02 -37.30 -6.70
C LEU A 626 3.16 -36.43 -5.45
N GLU A 627 4.17 -36.67 -4.62
CA GLU A 627 4.55 -35.83 -3.48
C GLU A 627 4.82 -34.41 -3.94
N LEU A 628 5.72 -34.22 -4.91
CA LEU A 628 6.04 -32.90 -5.47
C LEU A 628 4.82 -32.12 -5.99
N ILE A 629 3.91 -32.81 -6.71
CA ILE A 629 2.65 -32.21 -7.20
C ILE A 629 1.72 -31.91 -6.03
N GLY A 630 1.62 -32.85 -5.09
CA GLY A 630 0.78 -32.77 -3.90
C GLY A 630 1.11 -31.60 -3.00
N ASP A 631 2.39 -31.41 -2.69
CA ASP A 631 2.92 -30.26 -1.94
C ASP A 631 2.47 -28.94 -2.59
N ALA A 632 2.70 -28.79 -3.90
CA ALA A 632 2.33 -27.57 -4.61
C ALA A 632 0.81 -27.33 -4.68
N VAL A 633 0.01 -28.39 -4.85
CA VAL A 633 -1.47 -28.32 -4.83
C VAL A 633 -1.98 -27.93 -3.45
N LEU A 634 -1.42 -28.54 -2.40
CA LEU A 634 -1.80 -28.31 -1.01
C LEU A 634 -1.45 -26.89 -0.57
N GLU A 635 -0.23 -26.42 -0.87
CA GLU A 635 0.20 -25.05 -0.62
C GLU A 635 -0.74 -24.05 -1.32
N CYS A 636 -0.99 -24.22 -2.62
CA CYS A 636 -1.88 -23.35 -3.38
C CYS A 636 -3.30 -23.33 -2.79
N TYR A 637 -3.86 -24.50 -2.46
CA TYR A 637 -5.19 -24.58 -1.84
C TYR A 637 -5.26 -23.84 -0.51
N ILE A 638 -4.31 -24.08 0.40
CA ILE A 638 -4.29 -23.47 1.74
C ILE A 638 -4.15 -21.97 1.61
N MET A 639 -3.19 -21.49 0.83
CA MET A 639 -2.93 -20.07 0.67
C MET A 639 -4.11 -19.34 0.04
N CYS A 640 -4.73 -19.90 -1.01
CA CYS A 640 -5.94 -19.33 -1.59
C CYS A 640 -7.11 -19.24 -0.58
N ASN A 641 -7.29 -20.25 0.27
CA ASN A 641 -8.35 -20.26 1.30
C ASN A 641 -8.04 -19.34 2.50
N CYS A 642 -6.76 -19.14 2.86
CA CYS A 642 -6.34 -18.15 3.85
C CYS A 642 -6.62 -16.73 3.36
N PHE A 643 -6.29 -16.43 2.10
CA PHE A 643 -6.47 -15.09 1.53
C PHE A 643 -7.92 -14.72 1.31
N ASN A 644 -8.72 -15.58 0.66
CA ASN A 644 -10.05 -15.16 0.21
C ASN A 644 -10.99 -14.78 1.37
N GLN A 645 -10.74 -15.31 2.58
CA GLN A 645 -11.62 -15.09 3.73
C GLN A 645 -11.03 -14.22 4.85
N ILE A 646 -9.70 -13.96 4.85
CA ILE A 646 -9.02 -13.40 6.02
C ILE A 646 -8.00 -12.29 5.67
N ILE A 647 -8.00 -11.79 4.41
CA ILE A 647 -6.99 -10.85 3.87
C ILE A 647 -6.76 -9.57 4.69
N PHE A 648 -7.74 -9.13 5.48
CA PHE A 648 -7.66 -7.87 6.23
C PHE A 648 -7.02 -8.02 7.62
N LYS A 649 -6.68 -9.24 8.07
CA LYS A 649 -6.14 -9.47 9.42
C LYS A 649 -4.65 -9.80 9.48
N PHE A 650 -3.98 -9.95 8.34
CA PHE A 650 -2.62 -10.50 8.30
C PHE A 650 -1.57 -9.54 7.75
N THR A 651 -0.42 -9.56 8.40
CA THR A 651 0.86 -9.10 7.87
C THR A 651 1.49 -10.22 7.03
N PRO A 652 2.44 -9.89 6.12
CA PRO A 652 3.22 -10.91 5.39
C PRO A 652 3.88 -11.93 6.33
N THR A 653 4.38 -11.46 7.47
CA THR A 653 4.98 -12.32 8.51
C THR A 653 3.98 -13.31 9.11
N ASN A 654 2.77 -12.87 9.46
CA ASN A 654 1.75 -13.76 10.03
C ASN A 654 1.33 -14.84 9.03
N LEU A 655 1.23 -14.45 7.76
CA LEU A 655 0.86 -15.34 6.69
C LEU A 655 1.94 -16.41 6.42
N TYR A 656 3.22 -16.02 6.42
CA TYR A 656 4.33 -16.96 6.36
C TYR A 656 4.29 -17.96 7.52
N LYS A 657 4.00 -17.50 8.75
CA LYS A 657 3.84 -18.37 9.92
C LYS A 657 2.68 -19.35 9.76
N ILE A 658 1.51 -18.88 9.30
CA ILE A 658 0.36 -19.75 9.00
C ILE A 658 0.75 -20.83 7.99
N LYS A 659 1.44 -20.44 6.91
CA LYS A 659 1.99 -21.37 5.91
C LYS A 659 2.88 -22.43 6.56
N MET A 660 3.85 -22.01 7.37
CA MET A 660 4.79 -22.92 8.05
C MET A 660 4.10 -23.89 9.03
N VAL A 661 3.05 -23.45 9.75
CA VAL A 661 2.31 -24.30 10.69
C VAL A 661 1.50 -25.36 9.94
N LEU A 662 0.67 -24.92 9.00
CA LEU A 662 -0.27 -25.80 8.27
C LEU A 662 0.51 -26.79 7.39
N LEU A 663 1.51 -26.34 6.65
CA LEU A 663 2.30 -27.22 5.76
C LEU A 663 3.44 -27.95 6.49
N SER A 664 3.50 -27.94 7.82
CA SER A 664 4.56 -28.68 8.53
C SER A 664 4.37 -30.19 8.38
N ASN A 665 5.45 -30.94 8.18
CA ASN A 665 5.41 -32.41 8.12
C ASN A 665 4.71 -33.01 9.35
N SER A 666 4.90 -32.41 10.53
CA SER A 666 4.21 -32.84 11.75
C SER A 666 2.70 -32.68 11.67
N PHE A 667 2.22 -31.58 11.07
CA PHE A 667 0.79 -31.29 10.96
C PHE A 667 0.14 -32.25 9.95
N LEU A 668 0.76 -32.39 8.77
CA LEU A 668 0.28 -33.31 7.73
C LEU A 668 0.25 -34.76 8.22
N SER A 669 1.27 -35.18 8.98
CA SER A 669 1.33 -36.52 9.55
C SER A 669 0.23 -36.76 10.58
N LYS A 670 -0.10 -35.77 11.41
CA LYS A 670 -1.24 -35.87 12.34
C LYS A 670 -2.56 -36.03 11.60
N ILE A 671 -2.77 -35.27 10.51
CA ILE A 671 -3.95 -35.43 9.66
C ILE A 671 -3.98 -36.84 9.07
N ALA A 672 -2.87 -37.35 8.52
CA ALA A 672 -2.80 -38.68 7.96
C ALA A 672 -3.24 -39.75 8.99
N ILE A 673 -2.71 -39.68 10.21
CA ILE A 673 -3.09 -40.58 11.32
C ILE A 673 -4.58 -40.47 11.65
N CYS A 674 -5.09 -39.25 11.82
CA CYS A 674 -6.47 -39.01 12.25
C CYS A 674 -7.52 -39.53 11.27
N TYR A 675 -7.19 -39.52 9.97
CA TYR A 675 -8.06 -39.99 8.91
C TYR A 675 -7.74 -41.42 8.46
N ASN A 676 -6.91 -42.16 9.22
CA ASN A 676 -6.46 -43.53 8.92
C ASN A 676 -5.78 -43.67 7.54
N ILE A 677 -5.18 -42.59 7.04
CA ILE A 677 -4.36 -42.58 5.83
C ILE A 677 -2.98 -43.10 6.29
N MET A 678 -2.70 -44.37 5.99
CA MET A 678 -1.50 -45.17 6.30
C MET A 678 -1.62 -46.17 7.46
N HIS A 679 -2.83 -46.64 7.75
CA HIS A 679 -3.07 -47.67 8.77
C HIS A 679 -2.27 -48.99 8.56
N ASN A 680 -1.82 -49.27 7.32
CA ASN A 680 -1.16 -50.53 6.96
C ASN A 680 0.37 -50.54 7.06
N PHE A 681 1.01 -49.42 7.39
CA PHE A 681 2.48 -49.38 7.49
C PHE A 681 2.95 -50.06 8.78
N GLN A 682 3.89 -51.00 8.65
CA GLN A 682 4.43 -51.78 9.79
C GLN A 682 5.77 -51.25 10.32
N ASP A 683 6.18 -50.05 9.91
CA ASP A 683 7.40 -49.45 10.41
C ASP A 683 7.27 -49.19 11.93
N PRO A 684 8.12 -49.79 12.78
CA PRO A 684 8.08 -49.59 14.21
C PRO A 684 8.14 -48.12 14.64
N ALA A 685 8.84 -47.26 13.89
CA ALA A 685 8.93 -45.84 14.16
C ALA A 685 7.58 -45.12 13.90
N ILE A 686 6.82 -45.57 12.89
CA ILE A 686 5.48 -45.06 12.61
C ILE A 686 4.51 -45.50 13.71
N LEU A 687 4.54 -46.78 14.10
CA LEU A 687 3.68 -47.30 15.17
C LEU A 687 3.95 -46.60 16.51
N GLN A 688 5.22 -46.44 16.88
CA GLN A 688 5.62 -45.69 18.06
C GLN A 688 5.15 -44.23 17.98
N PHE A 689 5.28 -43.60 16.81
CA PHE A 689 4.80 -42.23 16.64
C PHE A 689 3.28 -42.15 16.83
N ILE A 690 2.50 -43.04 16.21
CA ILE A 690 1.03 -43.10 16.36
C ILE A 690 0.63 -43.23 17.84
N GLU A 691 1.31 -44.07 18.62
CA GLU A 691 1.04 -44.24 20.05
C GLU A 691 1.40 -43.00 20.88
N THR A 692 2.44 -42.26 20.49
CA THR A 692 2.91 -41.05 21.20
C THR A 692 2.16 -39.78 20.83
N VAL A 693 1.48 -39.75 19.68
CA VAL A 693 0.76 -38.57 19.20
C VAL A 693 -0.49 -38.36 20.06
N LYS A 694 -0.48 -37.28 20.85
CA LYS A 694 -1.62 -36.87 21.65
C LYS A 694 -2.55 -35.98 20.83
N LEU A 695 -3.65 -36.56 20.35
CA LEU A 695 -4.67 -35.86 19.56
C LEU A 695 -5.68 -35.07 20.42
N ASP A 696 -5.82 -35.46 21.69
CA ASP A 696 -6.74 -34.84 22.66
C ASP A 696 -6.10 -33.65 23.41
N GLU A 697 -4.80 -33.39 23.22
CA GLU A 697 -4.15 -32.19 23.79
C GLU A 697 -4.62 -30.92 23.06
N LYS A 698 -4.68 -29.80 23.80
CA LYS A 698 -5.05 -28.50 23.21
C LYS A 698 -4.14 -28.19 22.03
N PHE A 699 -4.75 -27.81 20.91
CA PHE A 699 -4.02 -27.50 19.69
C PHE A 699 -3.03 -26.34 19.88
N THR A 700 -3.33 -25.39 20.76
CA THR A 700 -2.42 -24.28 21.10
C THR A 700 -1.11 -24.71 21.77
N TYR A 701 -1.02 -25.94 22.31
CA TYR A 701 0.25 -26.53 22.77
C TYR A 701 1.02 -27.25 21.65
N TYR A 702 0.59 -27.12 20.40
CA TYR A 702 1.26 -27.71 19.26
C TYR A 702 2.62 -27.04 19.02
N ASN A 703 3.69 -27.68 19.48
CA ASN A 703 5.06 -27.17 19.29
C ASN A 703 5.67 -27.46 17.91
N GLY A 704 4.89 -27.99 16.95
CA GLY A 704 5.22 -28.06 15.51
C GLY A 704 6.49 -28.79 15.03
N ASN A 705 7.49 -29.06 15.87
CA ASN A 705 8.86 -29.23 15.39
C ASN A 705 9.75 -30.23 16.18
N PHE A 706 9.24 -30.91 17.23
CA PHE A 706 10.15 -31.58 18.19
C PHE A 706 9.89 -33.05 18.48
N VAL A 707 8.77 -33.60 17.99
CA VAL A 707 8.69 -35.05 17.84
C VAL A 707 9.27 -35.38 16.48
N ARG A 708 10.26 -36.28 16.41
CA ARG A 708 10.77 -36.77 15.13
C ARG A 708 9.63 -37.50 14.44
N VAL A 709 8.93 -36.78 13.57
CA VAL A 709 7.80 -37.32 12.82
C VAL A 709 8.36 -38.12 11.65
N PRO A 710 7.91 -39.36 11.43
CA PRO A 710 8.25 -40.11 10.23
C PRO A 710 7.77 -39.32 9.00
N LYS A 711 8.72 -38.75 8.24
CA LYS A 711 8.41 -37.93 7.05
C LYS A 711 7.50 -38.65 6.05
N VAL A 712 7.67 -39.97 5.97
CA VAL A 712 6.84 -40.88 5.18
C VAL A 712 5.32 -40.62 5.33
N LEU A 713 4.86 -40.21 6.53
CA LEU A 713 3.45 -39.85 6.77
C LEU A 713 3.03 -38.56 6.06
N SER A 714 3.84 -37.50 6.12
CA SER A 714 3.57 -36.25 5.39
C SER A 714 3.68 -36.46 3.89
N ASP A 715 4.75 -37.12 3.46
CA ASP A 715 5.09 -37.29 2.04
C ASP A 715 4.00 -38.14 1.34
N THR A 716 3.45 -39.14 2.03
CA THR A 716 2.32 -39.94 1.54
C THR A 716 1.00 -39.16 1.52
N PHE A 717 0.75 -38.28 2.49
CA PHE A 717 -0.43 -37.41 2.46
C PHE A 717 -0.38 -36.47 1.26
N GLU A 718 0.78 -35.87 0.99
CA GLU A 718 1.02 -35.04 -0.19
C GLU A 718 0.88 -35.86 -1.46
N ALA A 719 1.52 -37.03 -1.55
CA ALA A 719 1.40 -37.93 -2.69
C ALA A 719 -0.05 -38.35 -2.96
N LEU A 720 -0.87 -38.56 -1.92
CA LEU A 720 -2.30 -38.84 -2.07
C LEU A 720 -3.04 -37.64 -2.67
N VAL A 721 -2.77 -36.42 -2.17
CA VAL A 721 -3.35 -35.18 -2.74
C VAL A 721 -2.94 -35.04 -4.22
N GLY A 722 -1.66 -35.28 -4.53
CA GLY A 722 -1.14 -35.29 -5.90
C GLY A 722 -1.83 -36.32 -6.78
N ALA A 723 -2.08 -37.54 -6.27
CA ALA A 723 -2.80 -38.58 -7.00
C ALA A 723 -4.26 -38.19 -7.29
N ILE A 724 -4.98 -37.65 -6.30
CA ILE A 724 -6.36 -37.17 -6.48
C ILE A 724 -6.38 -36.06 -7.55
N PHE A 725 -5.45 -35.12 -7.48
CA PHE A 725 -5.33 -34.02 -8.44
C PHE A 725 -5.02 -34.53 -9.86
N MET A 726 -4.06 -35.45 -9.98
CA MET A 726 -3.65 -35.99 -11.26
C MET A 726 -4.71 -36.88 -11.92
N ASP A 727 -5.55 -37.57 -11.14
CA ASP A 727 -6.67 -38.37 -11.67
C ASP A 727 -7.90 -37.50 -11.97
N GLY A 728 -8.34 -36.68 -11.02
CA GLY A 728 -9.64 -36.01 -11.05
C GLY A 728 -9.63 -34.47 -11.09
N GLY A 729 -8.48 -33.82 -10.96
CA GLY A 729 -8.34 -32.36 -10.96
C GLY A 729 -8.77 -31.69 -9.66
N TRP A 730 -9.04 -30.37 -9.73
CA TRP A 730 -9.31 -29.55 -8.53
C TRP A 730 -10.60 -29.90 -7.80
N GLN A 731 -11.67 -30.32 -8.49
CA GLN A 731 -12.96 -30.57 -7.85
C GLN A 731 -12.89 -31.66 -6.75
N PRO A 732 -12.36 -32.87 -7.01
CA PRO A 732 -12.22 -33.88 -5.95
C PRO A 732 -11.19 -33.50 -4.89
N VAL A 733 -10.10 -32.79 -5.24
CA VAL A 733 -9.14 -32.25 -4.26
C VAL A 733 -9.84 -31.31 -3.28
N CYS A 734 -10.60 -30.34 -3.79
CA CYS A 734 -11.31 -29.38 -2.97
C CYS A 734 -12.33 -30.05 -2.04
N LYS A 735 -13.02 -31.10 -2.54
CA LYS A 735 -13.95 -31.89 -1.72
C LYS A 735 -13.22 -32.64 -0.60
N PHE A 736 -12.10 -33.29 -0.92
CA PHE A 736 -11.28 -34.01 0.05
C PHE A 736 -10.70 -33.07 1.12
N LEU A 737 -10.01 -32.00 0.71
CA LEU A 737 -9.39 -31.04 1.63
C LEU A 737 -10.41 -30.25 2.45
N LYS A 738 -11.62 -30.00 1.90
CA LYS A 738 -12.74 -29.47 2.68
C LYS A 738 -13.06 -30.33 3.90
N LYS A 739 -13.03 -31.65 3.72
CA LYS A 739 -13.33 -32.63 4.78
C LYS A 739 -12.17 -32.82 5.74
N VAL A 740 -10.92 -32.83 5.28
CA VAL A 740 -9.79 -33.22 6.14
C VAL A 740 -9.02 -32.04 6.74
N TYR A 741 -9.14 -30.85 6.13
CA TYR A 741 -8.19 -29.76 6.36
C TYR A 741 -8.85 -28.41 6.69
N LEU A 742 -10.00 -28.11 6.08
CA LEU A 742 -10.53 -26.74 6.03
C LEU A 742 -10.80 -26.08 7.39
N LYS A 743 -11.19 -26.85 8.42
CA LYS A 743 -11.46 -26.31 9.78
C LYS A 743 -10.21 -25.78 10.47
N PHE A 744 -9.03 -26.30 10.12
CA PHE A 744 -7.77 -25.88 10.73
C PHE A 744 -7.31 -24.51 10.24
N ILE A 745 -7.62 -24.15 8.99
CA ILE A 745 -7.24 -22.86 8.40
C ILE A 745 -7.74 -21.68 9.26
N PRO A 746 -9.06 -21.50 9.49
CA PRO A 746 -9.55 -20.39 10.30
C PRO A 746 -9.12 -20.49 11.77
N PHE A 747 -8.90 -21.69 12.30
CA PHE A 747 -8.43 -21.88 13.67
C PHE A 747 -7.01 -21.34 13.85
N VAL A 748 -6.06 -21.79 13.01
CA VAL A 748 -4.67 -21.32 13.03
C VAL A 748 -4.59 -19.83 12.76
N CYS A 749 -5.38 -19.35 11.81
CA CYS A 749 -5.54 -17.92 11.52
C CYS A 749 -6.01 -17.09 12.73
N THR A 750 -6.89 -17.64 13.58
CA THR A 750 -7.44 -16.95 14.75
C THR A 750 -6.49 -17.01 15.95
N TYR A 751 -5.85 -18.15 16.18
CA TYR A 751 -5.02 -18.43 17.35
C TYR A 751 -3.51 -18.47 17.04
N LEU A 752 -3.07 -17.83 15.95
CA LEU A 752 -1.69 -17.86 15.49
C LEU A 752 -0.70 -17.46 16.59
N ASN A 753 -0.99 -16.38 17.32
CA ASN A 753 -0.13 -15.89 18.39
C ASN A 753 0.01 -16.89 19.55
N ASP A 754 -1.06 -17.64 19.85
CA ASP A 754 -1.03 -18.65 20.92
C ASP A 754 -0.27 -19.90 20.46
N ILE A 755 -0.32 -20.24 19.17
CA ILE A 755 0.41 -21.36 18.55
C ILE A 755 1.90 -21.01 18.39
N ASP A 756 2.21 -19.75 18.08
CA ASP A 756 3.55 -19.24 17.78
C ASP A 756 4.26 -18.67 19.03
N ASP A 757 3.69 -18.83 20.24
CA ASP A 757 4.34 -18.48 21.51
C ASP A 757 5.44 -19.49 21.89
N HIS A 758 6.39 -19.66 20.97
CA HIS A 758 7.48 -20.59 21.07
C HIS A 758 8.49 -20.09 22.12
N VAL A 759 8.98 -21.01 22.95
CA VAL A 759 9.97 -20.71 24.01
C VAL A 759 11.24 -20.04 23.46
N ILE A 760 11.64 -20.35 22.23
CA ILE A 760 12.76 -19.65 21.54
C ILE A 760 12.43 -18.17 21.30
N ASP A 761 11.24 -17.86 20.80
CA ASP A 761 10.84 -16.48 20.51
C ASP A 761 10.63 -15.67 21.78
N ARG A 762 10.10 -16.29 22.85
CA ARG A 762 10.06 -15.66 24.18
C ARG A 762 11.44 -15.28 24.70
N VAL A 763 12.44 -16.16 24.57
CA VAL A 763 13.82 -15.85 24.96
C VAL A 763 14.37 -14.70 24.10
N HIS A 764 14.14 -14.70 22.79
CA HIS A 764 14.60 -13.61 21.90
C HIS A 764 13.88 -12.28 22.15
N GLN A 765 12.57 -12.28 22.41
CA GLN A 765 11.80 -11.09 22.76
C GLN A 765 12.22 -10.54 24.13
N TYR A 766 12.42 -11.43 25.10
CA TYR A 766 12.95 -11.04 26.41
C TYR A 766 14.32 -10.39 26.29
N SER A 767 15.20 -10.95 25.44
CA SER A 767 16.49 -10.36 25.08
C SER A 767 16.35 -8.96 24.50
N ALA A 768 15.46 -8.78 23.52
CA ALA A 768 15.23 -7.47 22.89
C ALA A 768 14.64 -6.42 23.85
N SER A 769 13.85 -6.87 24.84
CA SER A 769 13.18 -5.98 25.81
C SER A 769 14.07 -5.52 26.98
N LYS A 770 15.13 -6.26 27.31
CA LYS A 770 16.05 -5.93 28.41
C LYS A 770 17.43 -5.52 27.86
N GLN A 771 17.98 -4.44 28.39
CA GLN A 771 19.34 -3.94 28.07
C GLN A 771 20.49 -4.86 28.58
N GLY A 772 20.24 -6.15 28.84
CA GLY A 772 21.26 -7.11 29.27
C GLY A 772 21.94 -7.78 28.07
N HIS A 773 23.23 -8.09 28.17
CA HIS A 773 23.93 -8.85 27.14
C HIS A 773 23.54 -10.33 27.25
N MET A 774 22.52 -10.72 26.47
CA MET A 774 22.19 -12.13 26.30
C MET A 774 23.12 -12.77 25.27
N ASP A 775 23.91 -13.74 25.71
CA ASP A 775 24.79 -14.54 24.87
C ASP A 775 24.18 -15.91 24.63
N ILE A 776 24.00 -16.27 23.36
CA ILE A 776 23.55 -17.59 22.94
C ILE A 776 24.74 -18.31 22.29
N LYS A 777 25.13 -19.45 22.84
CA LYS A 777 26.24 -20.27 22.32
C LYS A 777 25.75 -21.65 21.91
N SER A 778 26.06 -22.04 20.67
CA SER A 778 25.97 -23.42 20.22
C SER A 778 27.36 -23.97 19.93
N PHE A 779 27.63 -25.18 20.39
CA PHE A 779 28.87 -25.88 20.10
C PHE A 779 28.65 -27.40 20.12
N LYS A 780 29.46 -28.12 19.35
CA LYS A 780 29.45 -29.57 19.30
C LYS A 780 30.45 -30.11 20.32
N GLN A 781 30.01 -31.01 21.20
CA GLN A 781 30.85 -31.67 22.19
C GLN A 781 31.66 -32.81 21.55
N GLU A 782 32.71 -33.27 22.24
CA GLU A 782 33.60 -34.34 21.77
C GLU A 782 32.86 -35.66 21.48
N ASN A 783 31.74 -35.91 22.17
CA ASN A 783 30.87 -37.06 21.95
C ASN A 783 29.94 -36.93 20.71
N GLY A 784 30.08 -35.86 19.93
CA GLY A 784 29.28 -35.59 18.73
C GLY A 784 27.91 -34.93 18.99
N GLN A 785 27.52 -34.71 20.24
CA GLN A 785 26.26 -34.06 20.60
C GLN A 785 26.37 -32.53 20.52
N PHE A 786 25.28 -31.87 20.14
CA PHE A 786 25.16 -30.41 20.16
C PHE A 786 24.73 -29.93 21.54
N CYS A 787 25.47 -28.97 22.08
CA CYS A 787 25.14 -28.27 23.31
C CYS A 787 24.70 -26.86 22.98
N TYR A 788 23.56 -26.46 23.54
CA TYR A 788 23.02 -25.12 23.42
C TYR A 788 22.97 -24.46 24.80
N GLU A 789 23.45 -23.23 24.90
CA GLU A 789 23.61 -22.52 26.15
C GLU A 789 23.15 -21.07 26.00
N ILE A 790 22.28 -20.64 26.91
CA ILE A 790 21.70 -19.31 26.94
C ILE A 790 22.20 -18.66 28.22
N ARG A 791 22.91 -17.53 28.07
CA ARG A 791 23.46 -16.77 29.18
C ARG A 791 22.87 -15.37 29.21
N ILE A 792 22.60 -14.87 30.41
CA ILE A 792 22.26 -13.45 30.64
C ILE A 792 23.29 -12.92 31.62
N ASP A 793 24.00 -11.86 31.24
CA ASP A 793 25.06 -11.23 32.05
C ASP A 793 26.10 -12.25 32.55
N GLY A 794 26.47 -13.19 31.67
CA GLY A 794 27.44 -14.25 31.96
C GLY A 794 26.89 -15.46 32.73
N GLN A 795 25.66 -15.42 33.25
CA GLN A 795 25.05 -16.54 33.98
C GLN A 795 24.23 -17.45 33.06
N ILE A 796 24.43 -18.77 33.19
CA ILE A 796 23.66 -19.77 32.44
C ILE A 796 22.21 -19.79 32.94
N VAL A 797 21.30 -19.36 32.07
CA VAL A 797 19.86 -19.40 32.35
C VAL A 797 19.18 -20.60 31.71
N GLY A 798 19.76 -21.16 30.64
CA GLY A 798 19.32 -22.42 30.04
C GLY A 798 20.48 -23.16 29.40
N ARG A 799 20.53 -24.48 29.57
CA ARG A 799 21.53 -25.34 28.91
C ARG A 799 20.94 -26.71 28.64
N PHE A 800 21.15 -27.21 27.43
CA PHE A 800 20.77 -28.58 27.08
C PHE A 800 21.73 -29.18 26.06
N THR A 801 21.87 -30.49 26.06
CA THR A 801 22.73 -31.22 25.14
C THR A 801 21.94 -32.35 24.50
N HIS A 802 22.05 -32.48 23.17
CA HIS A 802 21.35 -33.49 22.39
C HIS A 802 22.11 -33.80 21.10
N GLU A 803 21.92 -34.99 20.52
CA GLU A 803 22.48 -35.37 19.21
C GLU A 803 22.04 -34.47 18.04
N HIS A 804 21.03 -33.62 18.25
CA HIS A 804 20.46 -32.74 17.24
C HIS A 804 20.41 -31.30 17.75
N GLU A 805 21.00 -30.38 16.99
CA GLU A 805 21.15 -28.97 17.36
C GLU A 805 19.83 -28.29 17.71
N ARG A 806 18.77 -28.58 16.94
CA ARG A 806 17.45 -27.94 17.11
C ARG A 806 16.76 -28.34 18.42
N VAL A 807 16.88 -29.61 18.85
CA VAL A 807 16.34 -30.10 20.13
C VAL A 807 17.13 -29.52 21.30
N ALA A 808 18.46 -29.45 21.17
CA ALA A 808 19.30 -28.79 22.16
C ALA A 808 18.92 -27.32 22.36
N LYS A 809 18.66 -26.60 21.26
CA LYS A 809 18.23 -25.20 21.28
C LYS A 809 16.92 -24.99 22.02
N GLU A 810 15.86 -25.70 21.66
CA GLU A 810 14.54 -25.49 22.28
C GLU A 810 14.54 -25.89 23.75
N LYS A 811 15.10 -27.05 24.13
CA LYS A 811 15.13 -27.47 25.54
C LYS A 811 15.96 -26.54 26.42
N ALA A 812 17.03 -25.95 25.86
CA ALA A 812 17.74 -24.87 26.52
C ALA A 812 16.85 -23.63 26.70
N CYS A 813 16.07 -23.24 25.68
CA CYS A 813 15.11 -22.14 25.77
C CYS A 813 13.96 -22.43 26.74
N GLU A 814 13.38 -23.64 26.78
CA GLU A 814 12.37 -24.03 27.78
C GLU A 814 12.92 -23.89 29.21
N SER A 815 14.15 -24.36 29.42
CA SER A 815 14.85 -24.22 30.70
C SER A 815 15.06 -22.74 31.05
N ALA A 816 15.41 -21.91 30.06
CA ALA A 816 15.56 -20.48 30.25
C ALA A 816 14.23 -19.80 30.58
N CYS A 817 13.16 -20.06 29.83
CA CYS A 817 11.83 -19.51 30.09
C CYS A 817 11.33 -19.86 31.50
N LYS A 818 11.47 -21.12 31.92
CA LYS A 818 11.14 -21.55 33.29
C LYS A 818 11.93 -20.79 34.35
N LYS A 819 13.23 -20.59 34.14
CA LYS A 819 14.11 -19.90 35.09
C LYS A 819 13.87 -18.38 35.12
N LEU A 820 13.51 -17.81 33.97
CA LEU A 820 13.22 -16.38 33.79
C LEU A 820 11.75 -16.03 34.08
N LYS A 821 10.88 -17.02 34.27
CA LYS A 821 9.42 -16.89 34.48
C LYS A 821 8.74 -16.10 33.35
N ILE A 822 9.05 -16.47 32.11
CA ILE A 822 8.48 -15.93 30.87
C ILE A 822 7.82 -17.01 30.03
#